data_AF-A0A7X9IKP2-F1
#
_entry.id   AF-A0A7X9IKP2-F1
#
_cell.length_a   1.000
_cell.length_b   1.000
_cell.length_c   1.000
_cell.angle_alpha   90.00
_cell.angle_beta   90.00
_cell.angle_gamma   90.00
#
_symmetry.space_group_name_H-M   'P 1'
#
loop_
_entity.id
_entity.type
_entity.pdbx_description
1 polymer ?
#
loop_
_entity_poly.entity_id
_entity_poly.type
_entity_poly.pdbx_seq_one_letter_code
_entity_poly.pdbx_strand_id
1 'polypeptide(L)'
;MDDLFSLFEKPKNPIKFNALKISIASPEKIRGWSHGEVTKPETINYRTLKPERDGLFCAKIFGPVKDYECICGKYKRLRHRGVVCEKCGVEVIQSKVRRERLGHIELACPVAHIWFLKSLPSRIGTVLDISLRDLEKVLYFESYIVVDPGKTNFSYGELLNEKEYRQARDEFGAGFEAGMGADTILSMLKKINVDELCTQLRKELQTVSSEARRKKLAKRLKVLTSFQLSANKPEWMIISVIPVIPPDLRPLVPLDGGRFATSDLNDLYRRVINRNNRLKRLMELSAPDIIIRNEKRMLQESVDALFDNGRRGRTITGPNKRPLKSLSDMLKGKGGRFRQNLLGKRVDYSGRSVIVIGPELKLHQCGLPKKMALELFKPFIYNKLEERGYVTTIKSAKKMVEKEKPVVWDILDEVIKEHPVLLNRAPTLHRLGIQAFEPILIEGKAIQLHPLVCTAFNADFDGDQMAVHVPLSIEAQVESRVLMMSTNNILSPAHGKPIIVPSQDIVLGLYYMTRERPFAKGEGAVFSNPEEVQLAWEAREVNIQAKVKCRIDGQMYDTTVGRVILYSLCPKGVLPFSSYNRLMKKKEIGRLIDDAFRYAGNKATVILCDRLKDVGYRFATLAGISIGINDMIIPDSKSEMLQEADTKVMEIDNQYQEGLITSGERYNKVVDIWSDVGDRVADELMRVISTSEFTDEKTGNKKHSASFNSIFIMSDSGARGSVQQIRQLAGMRGLMAKPDGSIIEQPIKANLREGLSVLQYFVSTHGARKGLADTALKTANSGYLTRRLVDVAQDSIVTERDCGTTAGLEITALVEGGEEIESLANRILGRVAAEDIRDPITNEVLVCRNEEIDEEKAALITSAGLDRVLIRSVLTCEAEHGVCISCYGRDLARGHLVNLGEAIGVIAAQSIGEPGTQLTMRTFHIGGAALGRVEQTFLESRFDGTVKFEGVRVANRRDGSSIVMTRKAEIVIVDELDGRERERHGLVYGANLKVNEGDQVKAGQLLAEWDPFSVPILSEVAGRVEWQDLNEYTLEERAD
;
A
#
# COMPACT_ATOMS: atom_id res chain seq x y z
N MET A 1 -4.85 31.40 42.76
CA MET A 1 -4.04 30.42 41.99
C MET A 1 -4.83 29.14 41.69
N ASP A 2 -6.01 28.93 42.28
CA ASP A 2 -6.83 27.73 42.09
C ASP A 2 -7.59 27.63 40.75
N ASP A 3 -7.77 28.75 40.02
CA ASP A 3 -8.51 28.75 38.74
C ASP A 3 -7.71 28.21 37.54
N LEU A 4 -6.37 28.15 37.62
CA LEU A 4 -5.52 27.62 36.54
C LEU A 4 -5.46 26.09 36.53
N PHE A 5 -5.70 25.45 37.68
CA PHE A 5 -5.81 24.00 37.79
C PHE A 5 -7.06 23.44 37.09
N SER A 6 -8.08 24.27 36.84
CA SER A 6 -9.30 23.85 36.12
C SER A 6 -9.08 23.47 34.64
N LEU A 7 -7.98 23.93 34.03
CA LEU A 7 -7.60 23.58 32.66
C LEU A 7 -6.83 22.24 32.56
N PHE A 8 -6.25 21.79 33.68
CA PHE A 8 -5.48 20.54 33.78
C PHE A 8 -6.19 19.46 34.63
N GLU A 9 -7.30 19.78 35.29
CA GLU A 9 -8.21 18.77 35.81
C GLU A 9 -8.64 17.87 34.65
N LYS A 10 -8.25 16.59 34.70
CA LYS A 10 -8.87 15.55 33.87
C LYS A 10 -10.38 15.80 33.91
N PRO A 11 -11.09 15.86 32.77
CA PRO A 11 -12.51 16.16 32.75
C PRO A 11 -13.20 15.31 33.82
N LYS A 12 -13.88 15.96 34.78
CA LYS A 12 -14.59 15.27 35.86
C LYS A 12 -15.60 14.33 35.19
N ASN A 13 -15.23 13.04 35.13
CA ASN A 13 -15.83 11.96 34.35
C ASN A 13 -15.61 12.07 32.82
N PRO A 14 -14.49 11.56 32.26
CA PRO A 14 -14.55 11.14 30.86
C PRO A 14 -15.65 10.09 30.77
N ILE A 15 -16.64 10.29 29.89
CA ILE A 15 -17.69 9.31 29.65
C ILE A 15 -16.98 8.06 29.12
N LYS A 16 -16.66 7.11 30.00
CA LYS A 16 -16.15 5.80 29.62
C LYS A 16 -17.31 5.04 29.01
N PHE A 17 -17.32 4.93 27.69
CA PHE A 17 -18.27 4.12 26.95
C PHE A 17 -17.52 2.96 26.30
N ASN A 18 -18.12 1.77 26.32
CA ASN A 18 -17.52 0.57 25.74
C ASN A 18 -17.92 0.36 24.28
N ALA A 19 -19.09 0.89 23.89
CA ALA A 19 -19.64 0.72 22.55
C ALA A 19 -20.42 1.96 22.11
N LEU A 20 -20.51 2.14 20.78
CA LEU A 20 -21.35 3.16 20.15
C LEU A 20 -22.51 2.48 19.43
N LYS A 21 -23.73 2.96 19.67
CA LYS A 21 -24.94 2.48 18.99
C LYS A 21 -25.46 3.55 18.03
N ILE A 22 -25.82 3.13 16.82
CA ILE A 22 -26.53 3.96 15.83
C ILE A 22 -27.99 3.49 15.71
N SER A 23 -28.91 4.44 15.63
CA SER A 23 -30.36 4.18 15.48
C SER A 23 -31.00 5.31 14.68
N ILE A 24 -32.15 5.04 14.07
CA ILE A 24 -32.95 6.08 13.41
C ILE A 24 -33.53 6.98 14.50
N ALA A 25 -33.50 8.30 14.28
CA ALA A 25 -34.04 9.27 15.22
C ALA A 25 -35.55 9.44 14.99
N SER A 26 -36.36 9.18 16.01
CA SER A 26 -37.79 9.49 15.96
C SER A 26 -38.03 11.00 16.02
N PRO A 27 -39.17 11.50 15.50
CA PRO A 27 -39.52 12.92 15.61
C PRO A 27 -39.51 13.45 17.06
N GLU A 28 -40.01 12.65 18.00
CA GLU A 28 -40.00 12.98 19.43
C GLU A 28 -38.58 13.11 19.99
N LYS A 29 -37.68 12.21 19.58
CA LYS A 29 -36.28 12.25 20.00
C LYS A 29 -35.54 13.46 19.44
N ILE A 30 -35.84 13.84 18.19
CA ILE A 30 -35.29 15.07 17.58
C ILE A 30 -35.75 16.31 18.36
N ARG A 31 -37.03 16.38 18.75
CA ARG A 31 -37.54 17.46 19.61
C ARG A 31 -36.87 17.46 20.99
N GLY A 32 -36.66 16.28 21.58
CA GLY A 32 -35.96 16.14 22.87
C GLY A 32 -34.49 16.60 22.84
N TRP A 33 -33.80 16.50 21.70
CA TRP A 33 -32.45 17.06 21.52
C TRP A 33 -32.44 18.57 21.28
N SER A 34 -33.54 19.11 20.76
CA SER A 34 -33.60 20.49 20.33
C SER A 34 -33.86 21.44 21.49
N HIS A 35 -33.21 22.60 21.43
CA HIS A 35 -33.38 23.69 22.40
C HIS A 35 -34.33 24.79 21.88
N GLY A 36 -34.93 24.61 20.71
CA GLY A 36 -35.91 25.53 20.13
C GLY A 36 -36.12 25.36 18.63
N GLU A 37 -37.27 25.82 18.14
CA GLU A 37 -37.63 25.80 16.72
C GLU A 37 -37.01 27.00 15.98
N VAL A 38 -36.42 26.75 14.81
CA VAL A 38 -35.92 27.79 13.90
C VAL A 38 -37.01 28.10 12.88
N THR A 39 -37.67 29.24 13.04
CA THR A 39 -38.77 29.67 12.17
C THR A 39 -38.31 30.60 11.07
N LYS A 40 -37.24 31.37 11.30
CA LYS A 40 -36.78 32.43 10.41
C LYS A 40 -35.54 32.03 9.61
N PRO A 41 -35.48 32.36 8.31
CA PRO A 41 -34.33 32.07 7.45
C PRO A 41 -33.14 33.01 7.68
N GLU A 42 -33.35 34.17 8.32
CA GLU A 42 -32.30 35.17 8.52
C GLU A 42 -31.19 34.65 9.46
N THR A 43 -29.95 35.09 9.21
CA THR A 43 -28.78 34.68 9.99
C THR A 43 -28.42 35.75 11.02
N ILE A 44 -27.89 36.88 10.55
CA ILE A 44 -27.50 38.04 11.34
C ILE A 44 -28.16 39.29 10.76
N ASN A 45 -28.36 40.29 11.62
CA ASN A 45 -28.83 41.59 11.20
C ASN A 45 -27.67 42.38 10.57
N TYR A 46 -27.82 42.83 9.32
CA TYR A 46 -26.75 43.51 8.59
C TYR A 46 -26.30 44.85 9.22
N ARG A 47 -27.16 45.52 10.03
CA ARG A 47 -26.81 46.78 10.69
C ARG A 47 -26.08 46.57 12.00
N THR A 48 -26.56 45.64 12.83
CA THR A 48 -26.03 45.44 14.19
C THR A 48 -24.99 44.33 14.27
N LEU A 49 -24.88 43.50 13.21
CA LEU A 49 -24.07 42.28 13.15
C LEU A 49 -24.40 41.27 14.27
N LYS A 50 -25.55 41.45 14.93
CA LYS A 50 -26.04 40.54 15.97
C LYS A 50 -26.89 39.42 15.34
N PRO A 51 -26.89 38.21 15.92
CA PRO A 51 -27.78 37.15 15.49
C PRO A 51 -29.25 37.54 15.59
N GLU A 52 -30.01 37.18 14.56
CA GLU A 52 -31.45 37.47 14.50
C GLU A 52 -32.24 36.54 15.43
N ARG A 53 -33.34 37.05 16.00
CA ARG A 53 -34.21 36.27 16.88
C ARG A 53 -34.98 35.23 16.07
N ASP A 54 -34.98 33.99 16.55
CA ASP A 54 -35.59 32.79 15.93
C ASP A 54 -35.00 32.42 14.55
N GLY A 55 -33.90 33.06 14.17
CA GLY A 55 -33.14 32.79 12.95
C GLY A 55 -32.11 31.67 13.08
N LEU A 56 -31.38 31.41 12.00
CA LEU A 56 -30.39 30.33 11.91
C LEU A 56 -29.21 30.46 12.89
N PHE A 57 -28.96 31.64 13.46
CA PHE A 57 -27.89 31.89 14.44
C PHE A 57 -28.42 32.33 15.82
N CYS A 58 -29.73 32.19 16.05
CA CYS A 58 -30.44 32.67 17.23
C CYS A 58 -29.74 32.32 18.55
N ALA A 59 -29.41 33.35 19.34
CA ALA A 59 -28.72 33.18 20.61
C ALA A 59 -29.61 32.53 21.70
N LYS A 60 -30.93 32.62 21.58
CA LYS A 60 -31.88 31.96 22.48
C LYS A 60 -31.82 30.43 22.34
N ILE A 61 -31.75 29.94 21.10
CA ILE A 61 -31.76 28.50 20.78
C ILE A 61 -30.37 27.90 21.00
N PHE A 62 -29.34 28.51 20.39
CA PHE A 62 -28.00 27.93 20.34
C PHE A 62 -27.08 28.37 21.51
N GLY A 63 -27.40 29.46 22.19
CA GLY A 63 -26.58 30.02 23.27
C GLY A 63 -25.86 31.34 22.92
N PRO A 64 -25.13 31.92 23.90
CA PRO A 64 -24.57 33.26 23.81
C PRO A 64 -23.36 33.32 22.85
N VAL A 65 -23.21 34.44 22.12
CA VAL A 65 -22.09 34.66 21.17
C VAL A 65 -20.76 34.83 21.90
N LYS A 66 -20.78 35.46 23.08
CA LYS A 66 -19.60 35.75 23.90
C LYS A 66 -19.74 35.03 25.24
N ASP A 67 -18.62 34.64 25.82
CA ASP A 67 -18.61 33.91 27.10
C ASP A 67 -19.22 34.74 28.22
N TYR A 68 -20.23 34.16 28.88
CA TYR A 68 -20.93 34.76 30.01
C TYR A 68 -21.50 36.17 29.71
N GLU A 69 -21.94 36.41 28.48
CA GLU A 69 -22.60 37.66 28.08
C GLU A 69 -23.86 37.38 27.26
N CYS A 70 -25.00 37.94 27.70
CA CYS A 70 -26.24 37.88 26.93
C CYS A 70 -26.24 38.86 25.74
N ILE A 71 -27.05 38.60 24.71
CA ILE A 71 -27.04 39.38 23.44
C ILE A 71 -27.42 40.87 23.62
N CYS A 72 -28.22 41.20 24.63
CA CYS A 72 -28.62 42.58 24.93
C CYS A 72 -27.59 43.32 25.80
N GLY A 73 -26.64 42.60 26.42
CA GLY A 73 -25.62 43.17 27.29
C GLY A 73 -26.06 43.53 28.72
N LYS A 74 -27.30 43.20 29.14
CA LYS A 74 -27.80 43.44 30.51
C LYS A 74 -26.97 42.65 31.54
N TYR A 75 -26.79 41.35 31.28
CA TYR A 75 -25.98 40.46 32.11
C TYR A 75 -24.64 40.17 31.43
N LYS A 76 -23.54 40.42 32.15
CA LYS A 76 -22.16 40.22 31.70
C LYS A 76 -21.30 39.65 32.81
N ARG A 77 -20.21 38.97 32.43
CA ARG A 77 -19.20 38.38 33.33
C ARG A 77 -19.72 37.16 34.09
N LEU A 78 -18.79 36.46 34.74
CA LEU A 78 -19.01 35.16 35.38
C LEU A 78 -20.07 35.18 36.50
N ARG A 79 -20.33 36.33 37.12
CA ARG A 79 -21.28 36.48 38.25
C ARG A 79 -22.71 36.07 37.92
N HIS A 80 -23.13 36.18 36.66
CA HIS A 80 -24.49 35.86 36.23
C HIS A 80 -24.60 34.51 35.52
N ARG A 81 -23.66 33.58 35.78
CA ARG A 81 -23.66 32.24 35.18
C ARG A 81 -24.97 31.52 35.46
N GLY A 82 -25.60 30.99 34.40
CA GLY A 82 -26.85 30.22 34.49
C GLY A 82 -28.13 31.06 34.54
N VAL A 83 -28.03 32.40 34.57
CA VAL A 83 -29.20 33.28 34.54
C VAL A 83 -29.73 33.42 33.11
N VAL A 84 -31.04 33.23 32.91
CA VAL A 84 -31.71 33.51 31.63
C VAL A 84 -32.16 34.97 31.62
N CYS A 85 -31.73 35.72 30.61
CA CYS A 85 -32.01 37.14 30.54
C CYS A 85 -33.47 37.44 30.18
N GLU A 86 -34.22 38.14 31.04
CA GLU A 86 -35.63 38.53 30.80
C GLU A 86 -35.84 39.30 29.48
N LYS A 87 -34.89 40.20 29.11
CA LYS A 87 -35.04 41.05 27.91
C LYS A 87 -34.88 40.29 26.59
N CYS A 88 -34.03 39.27 26.53
CA CYS A 88 -33.66 38.61 25.28
C CYS A 88 -33.82 37.09 25.28
N GLY A 89 -34.15 36.49 26.42
CA GLY A 89 -34.29 35.05 26.62
C GLY A 89 -32.98 34.25 26.49
N VAL A 90 -31.83 34.90 26.40
CA VAL A 90 -30.53 34.23 26.26
C VAL A 90 -29.99 33.84 27.63
N GLU A 91 -29.62 32.56 27.76
CA GLU A 91 -28.94 32.01 28.93
C GLU A 91 -27.46 32.43 28.97
N VAL A 92 -26.99 32.88 30.13
CA VAL A 92 -25.62 33.36 30.33
C VAL A 92 -24.70 32.20 30.71
N ILE A 93 -24.07 31.60 29.69
CA ILE A 93 -23.17 30.45 29.78
C ILE A 93 -21.95 30.64 28.86
N GLN A 94 -21.08 29.64 28.77
CA GLN A 94 -19.96 29.67 27.82
C GLN A 94 -20.48 29.61 26.38
N SER A 95 -19.80 30.31 25.47
CA SER A 95 -20.14 30.32 24.04
C SER A 95 -19.96 28.94 23.40
N LYS A 96 -19.08 28.08 23.95
CA LYS A 96 -18.81 26.71 23.47
C LYS A 96 -20.06 25.86 23.27
N VAL A 97 -21.11 26.09 24.06
CA VAL A 97 -22.40 25.37 23.93
C VAL A 97 -23.07 25.57 22.55
N ARG A 98 -22.72 26.64 21.82
CA ARG A 98 -23.17 26.88 20.43
C ARG A 98 -22.65 25.86 19.43
N ARG A 99 -21.70 25.02 19.84
CA ARG A 99 -21.22 23.87 19.07
C ARG A 99 -21.99 22.58 19.37
N GLU A 100 -22.74 22.54 20.48
CA GLU A 100 -23.40 21.33 21.01
C GLU A 100 -24.93 21.41 20.90
N ARG A 101 -25.55 22.58 21.18
CA ARG A 101 -27.01 22.76 21.17
C ARG A 101 -27.60 22.68 19.76
N LEU A 102 -28.60 21.83 19.56
CA LEU A 102 -29.31 21.66 18.30
C LEU A 102 -30.60 22.49 18.24
N GLY A 103 -30.93 22.95 17.03
CA GLY A 103 -32.27 23.47 16.70
C GLY A 103 -33.10 22.42 15.98
N HIS A 104 -34.38 22.70 15.73
CA HIS A 104 -35.20 21.89 14.82
C HIS A 104 -36.08 22.77 13.94
N ILE A 105 -36.58 22.20 12.84
CA ILE A 105 -37.57 22.79 11.94
C ILE A 105 -38.74 21.82 11.88
N GLU A 106 -39.94 22.30 12.21
CA GLU A 106 -41.18 21.53 12.06
C GLU A 106 -41.69 21.66 10.62
N LEU A 107 -41.72 20.55 9.88
CA LEU A 107 -42.17 20.54 8.49
C LEU A 107 -43.69 20.60 8.41
N ALA A 108 -44.20 21.39 7.46
CA ALA A 108 -45.64 21.47 7.17
C ALA A 108 -46.20 20.17 6.56
N CYS A 109 -45.34 19.41 5.88
CA CYS A 109 -45.67 18.13 5.27
C CYS A 109 -44.52 17.14 5.57
N PRO A 110 -44.82 15.89 5.95
CA PRO A 110 -43.89 14.78 5.90
C PRO A 110 -43.10 14.70 4.59
N VAL A 111 -41.82 14.36 4.71
CA VAL A 111 -40.86 14.29 3.60
C VAL A 111 -40.11 12.96 3.67
N ALA A 112 -39.92 12.27 2.55
CA ALA A 112 -39.12 11.05 2.54
C ALA A 112 -37.63 11.34 2.69
N HIS A 113 -36.93 10.58 3.52
CA HIS A 113 -35.49 10.78 3.66
C HIS A 113 -34.72 10.17 2.47
N ILE A 114 -33.94 10.99 1.75
CA ILE A 114 -33.23 10.62 0.50
C ILE A 114 -32.36 9.37 0.61
N TRP A 115 -31.70 9.14 1.75
CA TRP A 115 -30.87 7.94 1.95
C TRP A 115 -31.68 6.64 1.93
N PHE A 116 -32.88 6.60 2.50
CA PHE A 116 -33.70 5.38 2.50
C PHE A 116 -34.42 5.17 1.16
N LEU A 117 -34.69 6.27 0.44
CA LEU A 117 -35.30 6.25 -0.88
C LEU A 117 -34.33 5.79 -1.98
N LYS A 118 -33.21 6.51 -2.16
CA LYS A 118 -32.31 6.36 -3.32
C LYS A 118 -31.07 5.49 -3.07
N SER A 119 -30.81 5.04 -1.84
CA SER A 119 -29.74 4.05 -1.62
C SER A 119 -30.14 2.75 -2.34
N LEU A 120 -29.23 2.13 -3.08
CA LEU A 120 -29.47 0.84 -3.72
C LEU A 120 -29.01 -0.29 -2.79
N PRO A 121 -29.87 -1.25 -2.41
CA PRO A 121 -31.31 -1.33 -2.68
C PRO A 121 -32.14 -0.37 -1.80
N SER A 122 -33.25 0.15 -2.36
CA SER A 122 -34.14 1.11 -1.67
C SER A 122 -34.79 0.46 -0.47
N ARG A 123 -34.67 1.06 0.71
CA ARG A 123 -35.20 0.48 1.96
C ARG A 123 -36.72 0.62 2.02
N ILE A 124 -37.24 1.80 1.64
CA ILE A 124 -38.70 2.06 1.59
C ILE A 124 -39.36 1.14 0.56
N GLY A 125 -38.81 1.06 -0.66
CA GLY A 125 -39.35 0.20 -1.72
C GLY A 125 -39.30 -1.28 -1.35
N THR A 126 -38.21 -1.74 -0.70
CA THR A 126 -38.11 -3.14 -0.25
C THR A 126 -39.14 -3.49 0.82
N VAL A 127 -39.42 -2.58 1.77
CA VAL A 127 -40.42 -2.81 2.83
C VAL A 127 -41.83 -2.88 2.25
N LEU A 128 -42.19 -1.94 1.37
CA LEU A 128 -43.52 -1.86 0.74
C LEU A 128 -43.73 -2.82 -0.44
N ASP A 129 -42.67 -3.48 -0.92
CA ASP A 129 -42.64 -4.28 -2.15
C ASP A 129 -42.98 -3.51 -3.44
N ILE A 130 -42.68 -2.21 -3.46
CA ILE A 130 -42.90 -1.32 -4.61
C ILE A 130 -41.57 -1.05 -5.32
N SER A 131 -41.61 -0.91 -6.65
CA SER A 131 -40.42 -0.57 -7.42
C SER A 131 -39.94 0.86 -7.10
N LEU A 132 -38.62 1.12 -7.21
CA LEU A 132 -38.08 2.45 -6.94
C LEU A 132 -38.67 3.53 -7.86
N ARG A 133 -38.92 3.19 -9.13
CA ARG A 133 -39.48 4.13 -10.12
C ARG A 133 -40.90 4.53 -9.73
N ASP A 134 -41.69 3.57 -9.30
CA ASP A 134 -43.08 3.78 -8.90
C ASP A 134 -43.18 4.60 -7.62
N LEU A 135 -42.30 4.30 -6.65
CA LEU A 135 -42.20 5.07 -5.41
C LEU A 135 -41.84 6.55 -5.64
N GLU A 136 -40.98 6.84 -6.62
CA GLU A 136 -40.63 8.21 -7.00
C GLU A 136 -41.80 8.97 -7.62
N LYS A 137 -42.58 8.33 -8.49
CA LYS A 137 -43.79 8.92 -9.08
C LYS A 137 -44.80 9.33 -8.00
N VAL A 138 -44.97 8.50 -6.97
CA VAL A 138 -45.87 8.81 -5.84
C VAL A 138 -45.32 9.96 -5.00
N LEU A 139 -44.03 9.91 -4.62
CA LEU A 139 -43.42 10.94 -3.76
C LEU A 139 -43.38 12.33 -4.41
N TYR A 140 -43.23 12.40 -5.73
CA TYR A 140 -43.19 13.67 -6.47
C TYR A 140 -44.51 14.11 -7.07
N PHE A 141 -45.62 13.52 -6.60
CA PHE A 141 -46.99 13.90 -6.93
C PHE A 141 -47.33 13.73 -8.43
N GLU A 142 -46.77 12.71 -9.09
CA GLU A 142 -47.08 12.37 -10.48
C GLU A 142 -48.24 11.37 -10.59
N SER A 143 -48.30 10.38 -9.70
CA SER A 143 -49.32 9.32 -9.69
C SER A 143 -49.90 9.10 -8.28
N TYR A 144 -51.11 8.55 -8.21
CA TYR A 144 -51.75 8.12 -6.98
C TYR A 144 -51.40 6.65 -6.71
N ILE A 145 -51.39 6.24 -5.45
CA ILE A 145 -51.23 4.85 -5.02
C ILE A 145 -52.42 4.43 -4.16
N VAL A 146 -52.93 3.22 -4.40
CA VAL A 146 -54.04 2.63 -3.63
C VAL A 146 -53.54 2.19 -2.26
N VAL A 147 -54.11 2.78 -1.19
CA VAL A 147 -53.81 2.48 0.21
C VAL A 147 -54.82 1.51 0.80
N ASP A 148 -56.08 1.62 0.38
CA ASP A 148 -57.14 0.69 0.73
C ASP A 148 -58.00 0.41 -0.51
N PRO A 149 -57.94 -0.81 -1.07
CA PRO A 149 -58.71 -1.16 -2.26
C PRO A 149 -60.23 -1.29 -1.99
N GLY A 150 -60.66 -1.44 -0.73
CA GLY A 150 -62.08 -1.54 -0.38
C GLY A 150 -62.84 -2.59 -1.22
N LYS A 151 -63.89 -2.16 -1.93
CA LYS A 151 -64.70 -3.02 -2.83
C LYS A 151 -64.33 -2.92 -4.32
N THR A 152 -63.20 -2.30 -4.64
CA THR A 152 -62.79 -2.07 -6.04
C THR A 152 -62.00 -3.25 -6.61
N ASN A 153 -61.77 -3.21 -7.93
CA ASN A 153 -60.94 -4.19 -8.63
C ASN A 153 -59.42 -3.93 -8.48
N PHE A 154 -59.02 -2.85 -7.81
CA PHE A 154 -57.61 -2.48 -7.67
C PHE A 154 -56.92 -3.26 -6.55
N SER A 155 -55.61 -3.45 -6.70
CA SER A 155 -54.77 -4.10 -5.70
C SER A 155 -54.07 -3.08 -4.79
N TYR A 156 -53.71 -3.52 -3.57
CA TYR A 156 -52.93 -2.69 -2.65
C TYR A 156 -51.56 -2.35 -3.26
N GLY A 157 -51.20 -1.07 -3.28
CA GLY A 157 -49.94 -0.61 -3.87
C GLY A 157 -49.97 -0.42 -5.39
N GLU A 158 -51.12 -0.57 -6.03
CA GLU A 158 -51.31 -0.27 -7.45
C GLU A 158 -51.29 1.24 -7.72
N LEU A 159 -50.68 1.63 -8.84
CA LEU A 159 -50.57 3.03 -9.25
C LEU A 159 -51.75 3.43 -10.15
N LEU A 160 -52.33 4.59 -9.87
CA LEU A 160 -53.39 5.19 -10.66
C LEU A 160 -52.93 6.53 -11.24
N ASN A 161 -53.20 6.73 -12.53
CA ASN A 161 -53.06 8.04 -13.16
C ASN A 161 -54.20 8.98 -12.73
N GLU A 162 -54.05 10.28 -12.95
CA GLU A 162 -55.08 11.24 -12.52
C GLU A 162 -56.45 11.01 -13.18
N LYS A 163 -56.48 10.53 -14.42
CA LYS A 163 -57.73 10.16 -15.12
C LYS A 163 -58.39 8.93 -14.49
N GLU A 164 -57.62 7.88 -14.27
CA GLU A 164 -58.08 6.63 -13.64
C GLU A 164 -58.56 6.88 -12.22
N TYR A 165 -57.84 7.70 -11.45
CA TYR A 165 -58.25 8.08 -10.10
C TYR A 165 -59.57 8.86 -10.09
N ARG A 166 -59.78 9.78 -11.04
CA ARG A 166 -61.07 10.50 -11.16
C ARG A 166 -62.20 9.55 -11.54
N GLN A 167 -62.01 8.69 -12.54
CA GLN A 167 -63.00 7.68 -12.92
C GLN A 167 -63.36 6.76 -11.78
N ALA A 168 -62.35 6.22 -11.08
CA ALA A 168 -62.57 5.38 -9.90
C ALA A 168 -63.31 6.13 -8.79
N ARG A 169 -63.01 7.42 -8.58
CA ARG A 169 -63.69 8.26 -7.57
C ARG A 169 -65.13 8.59 -7.94
N ASP A 170 -65.41 8.76 -9.22
CA ASP A 170 -66.77 8.99 -9.73
C ASP A 170 -67.62 7.71 -9.64
N GLU A 171 -67.02 6.54 -9.89
CA GLU A 171 -67.71 5.23 -9.85
C GLU A 171 -67.93 4.71 -8.43
N PHE A 172 -66.90 4.73 -7.57
CA PHE A 172 -66.89 4.04 -6.28
C PHE A 172 -67.00 4.98 -5.08
N GLY A 173 -67.00 6.31 -5.30
CA GLY A 173 -67.17 7.31 -4.25
C GLY A 173 -66.13 7.17 -3.13
N ALA A 174 -66.61 7.10 -1.88
CA ALA A 174 -65.76 6.93 -0.69
C ALA A 174 -65.37 5.46 -0.39
N GLY A 175 -65.68 4.52 -1.29
CA GLY A 175 -65.47 3.08 -1.09
C GLY A 175 -64.02 2.59 -1.31
N PHE A 176 -63.09 3.45 -1.72
CA PHE A 176 -61.66 3.15 -1.84
C PHE A 176 -60.81 4.37 -1.46
N GLU A 177 -59.61 4.12 -0.94
CA GLU A 177 -58.65 5.17 -0.60
C GLU A 177 -57.40 5.08 -1.48
N ALA A 178 -57.15 6.12 -2.28
CA ALA A 178 -55.90 6.32 -2.97
C ALA A 178 -55.35 7.73 -2.70
N GLY A 179 -54.04 7.82 -2.52
CA GLY A 179 -53.36 9.06 -2.16
C GLY A 179 -52.07 9.27 -2.94
N MET A 180 -51.45 10.43 -2.78
CA MET A 180 -50.15 10.77 -3.37
C MET A 180 -49.23 11.40 -2.33
N GLY A 181 -47.93 11.44 -2.63
CA GLY A 181 -46.92 12.07 -1.80
C GLY A 181 -46.47 11.24 -0.59
N ALA A 182 -45.57 11.84 0.19
CA ALA A 182 -44.97 11.21 1.36
C ALA A 182 -45.97 10.93 2.51
N ASP A 183 -47.07 11.70 2.59
CA ASP A 183 -48.14 11.49 3.58
C ASP A 183 -48.78 10.10 3.42
N THR A 184 -49.02 9.73 2.16
CA THR A 184 -49.63 8.44 1.78
C THR A 184 -48.67 7.29 2.06
N ILE A 185 -47.38 7.46 1.77
CA ILE A 185 -46.37 6.44 2.08
C ILE A 185 -46.19 6.28 3.59
N LEU A 186 -46.28 7.38 4.36
CA LEU A 186 -46.24 7.32 5.82
C LEU A 186 -47.43 6.52 6.37
N SER A 187 -48.64 6.71 5.85
CA SER A 187 -49.81 5.93 6.29
C SER A 187 -49.68 4.45 5.93
N MET A 188 -49.16 4.13 4.74
CA MET A 188 -48.85 2.75 4.34
C MET A 188 -47.83 2.11 5.28
N LEU A 189 -46.73 2.81 5.61
CA LEU A 189 -45.69 2.30 6.51
C LEU A 189 -46.21 2.09 7.95
N LYS A 190 -47.15 2.92 8.42
CA LYS A 190 -47.79 2.76 9.73
C LYS A 190 -48.68 1.52 9.83
N LYS A 191 -49.31 1.11 8.72
CA LYS A 191 -50.17 -0.09 8.68
C LYS A 191 -49.39 -1.41 8.73
N ILE A 192 -48.06 -1.39 8.53
CA ILE A 192 -47.24 -2.61 8.46
C ILE A 192 -46.92 -3.13 9.86
N ASN A 193 -47.35 -4.37 10.17
CA ASN A 193 -46.84 -5.15 11.29
C ASN A 193 -45.62 -5.98 10.86
N VAL A 194 -44.44 -5.63 11.38
CA VAL A 194 -43.15 -6.25 10.98
C VAL A 194 -43.08 -7.72 11.39
N ASP A 195 -43.60 -8.09 12.56
CA ASP A 195 -43.50 -9.45 13.09
C ASP A 195 -44.34 -10.44 12.26
N GLU A 196 -45.60 -10.07 12.00
CA GLU A 196 -46.51 -10.85 11.15
C GLU A 196 -45.94 -11.02 9.73
N LEU A 197 -45.46 -9.92 9.12
CA LEU A 197 -44.91 -9.96 7.77
C LEU A 197 -43.64 -10.82 7.67
N CYS A 198 -42.78 -10.79 8.69
CA CYS A 198 -41.61 -11.68 8.77
C CYS A 198 -42.01 -13.16 8.79
N THR A 199 -43.05 -13.53 9.55
CA THR A 199 -43.52 -14.93 9.59
C THR A 199 -44.13 -15.37 8.26
N GLN A 200 -44.90 -14.51 7.59
CA GLN A 200 -45.46 -14.77 6.27
C GLN A 200 -44.36 -14.97 5.23
N LEU A 201 -43.38 -14.07 5.17
CA LEU A 201 -42.27 -14.16 4.20
C LEU A 201 -41.39 -15.40 4.41
N ARG A 202 -41.21 -15.87 5.65
CA ARG A 202 -40.50 -17.13 5.93
C ARG A 202 -41.25 -18.34 5.36
N LYS A 203 -42.58 -18.37 5.48
CA LYS A 203 -43.43 -19.42 4.88
C LYS A 203 -43.37 -19.37 3.35
N GLU A 204 -43.49 -18.19 2.76
CA GLU A 204 -43.36 -18.02 1.30
C GLU A 204 -41.98 -18.43 0.77
N LEU A 205 -40.91 -18.17 1.52
CA LEU A 205 -39.56 -18.54 1.11
C LEU A 205 -39.37 -20.07 1.02
N GLN A 206 -40.14 -20.86 1.79
CA GLN A 206 -40.11 -22.32 1.75
C GLN A 206 -40.88 -22.89 0.56
N THR A 207 -41.95 -22.22 0.11
CA THR A 207 -42.81 -22.71 -0.97
C THR A 207 -42.35 -22.29 -2.37
N VAL A 208 -41.58 -21.20 -2.49
CA VAL A 208 -41.15 -20.65 -3.78
C VAL A 208 -39.99 -21.45 -4.40
N SER A 209 -40.21 -21.97 -5.61
CA SER A 209 -39.20 -22.65 -6.44
C SER A 209 -38.33 -21.71 -7.28
N SER A 210 -38.86 -20.55 -7.69
CA SER A 210 -38.15 -19.58 -8.54
C SER A 210 -36.98 -18.88 -7.80
N GLU A 211 -35.76 -19.01 -8.32
CA GLU A 211 -34.54 -18.44 -7.73
C GLU A 211 -34.59 -16.90 -7.62
N ALA A 212 -35.14 -16.22 -8.65
CA ALA A 212 -35.24 -14.75 -8.67
C ALA A 212 -36.20 -14.23 -7.59
N ARG A 213 -37.38 -14.85 -7.47
CA ARG A 213 -38.36 -14.50 -6.43
C ARG A 213 -37.83 -14.84 -5.04
N ARG A 214 -37.13 -15.97 -4.88
CA ARG A 214 -36.46 -16.35 -3.64
C ARG A 214 -35.40 -15.33 -3.21
N LYS A 215 -34.55 -14.85 -4.12
CA LYS A 215 -33.58 -13.76 -3.85
C LYS A 215 -34.26 -12.45 -3.46
N LYS A 216 -35.39 -12.09 -4.09
CA LYS A 216 -36.17 -10.89 -3.74
C LYS A 216 -36.75 -10.98 -2.32
N LEU A 217 -37.42 -12.10 -2.00
CA LEU A 217 -38.00 -12.37 -0.68
C LEU A 217 -36.91 -12.42 0.41
N ALA A 218 -35.78 -13.06 0.15
CA ALA A 218 -34.64 -13.11 1.08
C ALA A 218 -34.10 -11.72 1.40
N LYS A 219 -33.97 -10.83 0.40
CA LYS A 219 -33.55 -9.43 0.61
C LYS A 219 -34.58 -8.66 1.45
N ARG A 220 -35.87 -8.86 1.20
CA ARG A 220 -36.96 -8.22 1.96
C ARG A 220 -36.99 -8.69 3.41
N LEU A 221 -36.95 -10.01 3.62
CA LEU A 221 -36.90 -10.62 4.94
C LEU A 221 -35.68 -10.15 5.74
N LYS A 222 -34.50 -10.03 5.11
CA LYS A 222 -33.29 -9.51 5.76
C LYS A 222 -33.50 -8.10 6.32
N VAL A 223 -34.12 -7.20 5.55
CA VAL A 223 -34.40 -5.82 5.99
C VAL A 223 -35.40 -5.80 7.14
N LEU A 224 -36.50 -6.56 7.04
CA LEU A 224 -37.52 -6.62 8.10
C LEU A 224 -36.98 -7.25 9.40
N THR A 225 -36.15 -8.29 9.29
CA THR A 225 -35.46 -8.89 10.44
C THR A 225 -34.52 -7.87 11.11
N SER A 226 -33.85 -7.00 10.35
CA SER A 226 -33.05 -5.91 10.93
C SER A 226 -33.92 -4.86 11.64
N PHE A 227 -35.14 -4.58 11.18
CA PHE A 227 -36.08 -3.70 11.90
C PHE A 227 -36.54 -4.34 13.22
N GLN A 228 -36.87 -5.63 13.18
CA GLN A 228 -37.24 -6.41 14.37
C GLN A 228 -36.13 -6.39 15.44
N LEU A 229 -34.89 -6.68 15.05
CA LEU A 229 -33.73 -6.68 15.97
C LEU A 229 -33.37 -5.28 16.50
N SER A 230 -33.60 -4.23 15.72
CA SER A 230 -33.18 -2.86 16.08
C SER A 230 -34.23 -2.07 16.85
N ALA A 231 -35.45 -2.59 16.99
CA ALA A 231 -36.62 -1.92 17.57
C ALA A 231 -36.96 -0.56 16.92
N ASN A 232 -36.50 -0.32 15.69
CA ASN A 232 -36.87 0.88 14.93
C ASN A 232 -38.21 0.67 14.25
N LYS A 233 -38.99 1.74 14.10
CA LYS A 233 -40.24 1.69 13.33
C LYS A 233 -40.01 2.08 11.86
N PRO A 234 -40.66 1.41 10.88
CA PRO A 234 -40.52 1.74 9.46
C PRO A 234 -40.92 3.18 9.11
N GLU A 235 -41.92 3.73 9.81
CA GLU A 235 -42.42 5.09 9.63
C GLU A 235 -41.37 6.18 9.85
N TRP A 236 -40.31 5.93 10.63
CA TRP A 236 -39.23 6.90 10.86
C TRP A 236 -38.35 7.17 9.63
N MET A 237 -38.54 6.42 8.54
CA MET A 237 -37.92 6.72 7.24
C MET A 237 -38.53 7.96 6.57
N ILE A 238 -39.75 8.35 6.96
CA ILE A 238 -40.40 9.59 6.56
C ILE A 238 -40.24 10.59 7.72
N ILE A 239 -39.61 11.72 7.43
CA ILE A 239 -39.28 12.74 8.42
C ILE A 239 -40.35 13.84 8.44
N SER A 240 -40.82 14.18 9.64
CA SER A 240 -41.69 15.34 9.89
C SER A 240 -40.93 16.50 10.55
N VAL A 241 -39.79 16.21 11.18
CA VAL A 241 -38.96 17.19 11.90
C VAL A 241 -37.52 17.06 11.44
N ILE A 242 -36.89 18.19 11.10
CA ILE A 242 -35.49 18.24 10.69
C ILE A 242 -34.64 18.87 11.79
N PRO A 243 -33.58 18.19 12.27
CA PRO A 243 -32.61 18.81 13.17
C PRO A 243 -31.75 19.83 12.42
N VAL A 244 -31.53 20.98 13.06
CA VAL A 244 -30.64 22.04 12.59
C VAL A 244 -29.31 21.93 13.32
N ILE A 245 -28.23 21.69 12.56
CA ILE A 245 -26.88 21.58 13.11
C ILE A 245 -26.46 22.91 13.79
N PRO A 246 -25.63 22.88 14.85
CA PRO A 246 -25.28 24.08 15.60
C PRO A 246 -24.46 25.07 14.75
N PRO A 247 -24.59 26.39 14.98
CA PRO A 247 -24.03 27.43 14.13
C PRO A 247 -22.49 27.39 14.03
N ASP A 248 -21.79 26.96 15.08
CA ASP A 248 -20.32 26.91 15.07
C ASP A 248 -19.77 25.80 14.15
N LEU A 249 -20.60 24.81 13.81
CA LEU A 249 -20.27 23.81 12.78
C LEU A 249 -20.57 24.30 11.35
N ARG A 250 -21.24 25.45 11.22
CA ARG A 250 -21.58 26.13 9.96
C ARG A 250 -21.29 27.64 10.05
N PRO A 251 -20.04 28.03 10.36
CA PRO A 251 -19.71 29.39 10.77
C PRO A 251 -19.96 30.41 9.66
N LEU A 252 -20.15 31.65 10.09
CA LEU A 252 -20.21 32.83 9.25
C LEU A 252 -19.05 33.72 9.68
N VAL A 253 -18.02 33.80 8.85
CA VAL A 253 -16.75 34.45 9.20
C VAL A 253 -16.68 35.81 8.50
N PRO A 254 -16.48 36.92 9.23
CA PRO A 254 -16.23 38.21 8.61
C PRO A 254 -14.91 38.18 7.84
N LEU A 255 -14.92 38.68 6.60
CA LEU A 255 -13.73 38.95 5.80
C LEU A 255 -13.44 40.45 5.81
N ASP A 256 -12.19 40.80 5.52
CA ASP A 256 -11.78 42.19 5.33
C ASP A 256 -12.62 42.82 4.19
N GLY A 257 -13.15 44.02 4.44
CA GLY A 257 -14.07 44.72 3.52
C GLY A 257 -15.56 44.50 3.79
N GLY A 258 -15.95 44.04 4.99
CA GLY A 258 -17.35 43.98 5.42
C GLY A 258 -18.16 42.86 4.76
N ARG A 259 -17.51 41.96 4.01
CA ARG A 259 -18.11 40.76 3.43
C ARG A 259 -18.11 39.63 4.44
N PHE A 260 -19.01 38.67 4.27
CA PHE A 260 -19.07 37.47 5.11
C PHE A 260 -18.89 36.22 4.27
N ALA A 261 -18.00 35.34 4.70
CA ALA A 261 -17.90 33.99 4.18
C ALA A 261 -18.94 33.12 4.88
N THR A 262 -19.94 32.66 4.14
CA THR A 262 -21.00 31.78 4.64
C THR A 262 -20.73 30.33 4.26
N SER A 263 -20.95 29.41 5.21
CA SER A 263 -21.01 27.98 4.90
C SER A 263 -22.18 27.66 3.95
N ASP A 264 -21.95 26.81 2.96
CA ASP A 264 -22.95 26.36 1.97
C ASP A 264 -24.19 25.73 2.65
N LEU A 265 -24.04 25.12 3.82
CA LEU A 265 -25.15 24.55 4.60
C LEU A 265 -26.20 25.61 4.98
N ASN A 266 -25.77 26.82 5.32
CA ASN A 266 -26.70 27.89 5.70
C ASN A 266 -27.64 28.24 4.54
N ASP A 267 -27.15 28.19 3.30
CA ASP A 267 -27.97 28.43 2.11
C ASP A 267 -28.97 27.30 1.87
N LEU A 268 -28.58 26.05 2.11
CA LEU A 268 -29.49 24.90 2.00
C LEU A 268 -30.59 24.95 3.07
N TYR A 269 -30.24 25.22 4.33
CA TYR A 269 -31.22 25.42 5.40
C TYR A 269 -32.19 26.58 5.11
N ARG A 270 -31.65 27.72 4.63
CA ARG A 270 -32.46 28.88 4.24
C ARG A 270 -33.50 28.53 3.18
N ARG A 271 -33.12 27.73 2.17
CA ARG A 271 -34.07 27.26 1.15
C ARG A 271 -35.17 26.40 1.75
N VAL A 272 -34.83 25.45 2.62
CA VAL A 272 -35.82 24.59 3.31
C VAL A 272 -36.79 25.43 4.14
N ILE A 273 -36.29 26.36 4.96
CA ILE A 273 -37.13 27.22 5.81
C ILE A 273 -38.07 28.09 4.96
N ASN A 274 -37.55 28.71 3.89
CA ASN A 274 -38.36 29.54 3.00
C ASN A 274 -39.49 28.75 2.31
N ARG A 275 -39.19 27.55 1.83
CA ARG A 275 -40.19 26.66 1.21
C ARG A 275 -41.22 26.17 2.21
N ASN A 276 -40.77 25.77 3.40
CA ASN A 276 -41.64 25.32 4.47
C ASN A 276 -42.60 26.42 4.94
N ASN A 277 -42.10 27.63 5.17
CA ASN A 277 -42.92 28.78 5.58
C ASN A 277 -43.91 29.20 4.48
N ARG A 278 -43.49 29.13 3.22
CA ARG A 278 -44.39 29.38 2.08
C ARG A 278 -45.50 28.34 2.02
N LEU A 279 -45.18 27.06 2.20
CA LEU A 279 -46.17 25.98 2.24
C LEU A 279 -47.16 26.14 3.41
N LYS A 280 -46.69 26.47 4.63
CA LYS A 280 -47.56 26.77 5.79
C LYS A 280 -48.58 27.86 5.44
N ARG A 281 -48.12 29.00 4.89
CA ARG A 281 -48.99 30.10 4.48
C ARG A 281 -49.99 29.70 3.39
N LEU A 282 -49.58 28.91 2.40
CA LEU A 282 -50.47 28.44 1.35
C LEU A 282 -51.56 27.49 1.86
N MET A 283 -51.24 26.68 2.86
CA MET A 283 -52.21 25.80 3.53
C MET A 283 -53.18 26.61 4.41
N GLU A 284 -52.70 27.61 5.14
CA GLU A 284 -53.54 28.52 5.95
C GLU A 284 -54.53 29.33 5.08
N LEU A 285 -54.11 29.71 3.87
CA LEU A 285 -54.93 30.42 2.89
C LEU A 285 -55.82 29.50 2.05
N SER A 286 -55.81 28.18 2.29
CA SER A 286 -56.57 27.18 1.51
C SER A 286 -56.39 27.34 -0.01
N ALA A 287 -55.13 27.51 -0.45
CA ALA A 287 -54.81 27.67 -1.88
C ALA A 287 -55.15 26.40 -2.69
N PRO A 288 -55.34 26.49 -4.02
CA PRO A 288 -55.62 25.33 -4.87
C PRO A 288 -54.59 24.20 -4.75
N ASP A 289 -55.06 22.96 -4.80
CA ASP A 289 -54.25 21.74 -4.62
C ASP A 289 -53.04 21.64 -5.55
N ILE A 290 -53.14 22.14 -6.79
CA ILE A 290 -52.03 22.13 -7.75
C ILE A 290 -50.83 22.92 -7.21
N ILE A 291 -51.09 24.07 -6.59
CA ILE A 291 -50.05 24.94 -6.03
C ILE A 291 -49.46 24.27 -4.78
N ILE A 292 -50.30 23.69 -3.92
CA ILE A 292 -49.86 22.97 -2.72
C ILE A 292 -48.99 21.76 -3.10
N ARG A 293 -49.39 20.96 -4.08
CA ARG A 293 -48.62 19.80 -4.58
C ARG A 293 -47.26 20.22 -5.11
N ASN A 294 -47.21 21.29 -5.91
CA ASN A 294 -45.95 21.82 -6.41
C ASN A 294 -45.03 22.28 -5.26
N GLU A 295 -45.56 23.00 -4.27
CA GLU A 295 -44.75 23.47 -3.14
C GLU A 295 -44.31 22.31 -2.22
N LYS A 296 -45.15 21.27 -2.02
CA LYS A 296 -44.77 20.01 -1.35
C LYS A 296 -43.61 19.32 -2.08
N ARG A 297 -43.67 19.22 -3.42
CA ARG A 297 -42.57 18.69 -4.25
C ARG A 297 -41.29 19.52 -4.11
N MET A 298 -41.39 20.85 -4.14
CA MET A 298 -40.23 21.75 -3.97
C MET A 298 -39.62 21.66 -2.56
N LEU A 299 -40.45 21.45 -1.53
CA LEU A 299 -39.98 21.20 -0.17
C LEU A 299 -39.20 19.90 -0.09
N GLN A 300 -39.73 18.80 -0.65
CA GLN A 300 -39.04 17.52 -0.75
C GLN A 300 -37.69 17.67 -1.49
N GLU A 301 -37.64 18.39 -2.61
CA GLU A 301 -36.39 18.70 -3.33
C GLU A 301 -35.37 19.45 -2.48
N SER A 302 -35.83 20.44 -1.72
CA SER A 302 -34.96 21.27 -0.89
C SER A 302 -34.38 20.46 0.27
N VAL A 303 -35.17 19.56 0.85
CA VAL A 303 -34.72 18.66 1.92
C VAL A 303 -33.78 17.59 1.37
N ASP A 304 -34.09 17.01 0.20
CA ASP A 304 -33.20 16.06 -0.47
C ASP A 304 -31.82 16.67 -0.71
N ALA A 305 -31.77 17.91 -1.21
CA ALA A 305 -30.53 18.63 -1.48
C ALA A 305 -29.75 19.02 -0.20
N LEU A 306 -30.45 19.26 0.92
CA LEU A 306 -29.81 19.50 2.22
C LEU A 306 -29.04 18.26 2.70
N PHE A 307 -29.67 17.08 2.59
CA PHE A 307 -29.05 15.83 3.02
C PHE A 307 -28.01 15.32 2.02
N ASP A 308 -28.32 15.25 0.72
CA ASP A 308 -27.41 14.79 -0.33
C ASP A 308 -27.66 15.51 -1.66
N ASN A 309 -26.85 16.54 -1.94
CA ASN A 309 -26.97 17.35 -3.15
C ASN A 309 -26.43 16.57 -4.37
N GLY A 310 -27.30 16.28 -5.35
CA GLY A 310 -26.93 15.62 -6.61
C GLY A 310 -27.40 14.17 -6.77
N ARG A 311 -27.87 13.50 -5.70
CA ARG A 311 -28.34 12.10 -5.79
C ARG A 311 -29.66 11.95 -6.56
N ARG A 312 -30.46 13.02 -6.66
CA ARG A 312 -31.78 13.02 -7.32
C ARG A 312 -31.76 13.62 -8.73
N GLY A 313 -30.65 14.22 -9.17
CA GLY A 313 -30.55 14.87 -10.48
C GLY A 313 -29.67 16.12 -10.43
N ARG A 314 -30.17 17.23 -11.00
CA ARG A 314 -29.41 18.49 -11.12
C ARG A 314 -29.01 19.02 -9.74
N THR A 315 -27.71 19.28 -9.58
CA THR A 315 -27.17 19.85 -8.34
C THR A 315 -27.63 21.29 -8.15
N ILE A 316 -27.96 21.62 -6.91
CA ILE A 316 -28.21 23.00 -6.53
C ILE A 316 -26.87 23.74 -6.50
N THR A 317 -26.77 24.80 -7.29
CA THR A 317 -25.58 25.65 -7.36
C THR A 317 -25.76 26.95 -6.58
N GLY A 318 -24.63 27.47 -6.11
CA GLY A 318 -24.51 28.81 -5.53
C GLY A 318 -24.30 29.89 -6.59
N PRO A 319 -24.07 31.16 -6.18
CA PRO A 319 -23.85 32.28 -7.10
C PRO A 319 -22.64 32.06 -8.03
N ASN A 320 -21.61 31.35 -7.56
CA ASN A 320 -20.40 31.05 -8.34
C ASN A 320 -20.58 29.83 -9.28
N LYS A 321 -21.80 29.39 -9.55
CA LYS A 321 -22.14 28.14 -10.28
C LYS A 321 -21.55 26.84 -9.70
N ARG A 322 -20.81 26.90 -8.58
CA ARG A 322 -20.35 25.72 -7.85
C ARG A 322 -21.53 25.00 -7.17
N PRO A 323 -21.55 23.66 -7.10
CA PRO A 323 -22.53 22.94 -6.31
C PRO A 323 -22.33 23.24 -4.82
N LEU A 324 -23.43 23.44 -4.09
CA LEU A 324 -23.42 23.62 -2.64
C LEU A 324 -23.09 22.30 -1.94
N LYS A 325 -22.21 22.33 -0.93
CA LYS A 325 -21.90 21.14 -0.13
C LYS A 325 -23.05 20.77 0.81
N SER A 326 -23.52 19.53 0.72
CA SER A 326 -24.57 18.95 1.58
C SER A 326 -24.01 18.36 2.87
N LEU A 327 -24.90 17.90 3.77
CA LEU A 327 -24.51 17.17 4.98
C LEU A 327 -23.76 15.86 4.65
N SER A 328 -24.18 15.16 3.60
CA SER A 328 -23.48 13.95 3.14
C SER A 328 -22.06 14.26 2.66
N ASP A 329 -21.85 15.35 1.92
CA ASP A 329 -20.53 15.76 1.41
C ASP A 329 -19.54 16.13 2.52
N MET A 330 -20.05 16.59 3.67
CA MET A 330 -19.20 16.83 4.84
C MET A 330 -18.71 15.53 5.50
N LEU A 331 -19.42 14.42 5.30
CA LEU A 331 -19.05 13.12 5.85
C LEU A 331 -18.23 12.29 4.85
N LYS A 332 -18.68 12.24 3.59
CA LYS A 332 -18.12 11.38 2.53
C LYS A 332 -16.99 12.05 1.75
N GLY A 333 -16.22 11.24 1.03
CA GLY A 333 -15.16 11.71 0.12
C GLY A 333 -13.84 12.04 0.81
N LYS A 334 -12.87 12.52 0.02
CA LYS A 334 -11.51 12.84 0.50
C LYS A 334 -11.50 14.06 1.43
N GLY A 335 -12.34 15.05 1.16
CA GLY A 335 -12.54 16.22 2.01
C GLY A 335 -13.58 16.02 3.12
N GLY A 336 -14.10 14.80 3.28
CA GLY A 336 -15.06 14.46 4.32
C GLY A 336 -14.39 14.28 5.69
N ARG A 337 -15.16 14.41 6.75
CA ARG A 337 -14.67 14.37 8.15
C ARG A 337 -13.93 13.08 8.49
N PHE A 338 -14.41 11.92 8.05
CA PHE A 338 -13.77 10.64 8.37
C PHE A 338 -12.33 10.57 7.86
N ARG A 339 -12.07 11.01 6.63
CA ARG A 339 -10.73 10.91 6.03
C ARG A 339 -9.83 12.08 6.37
N GLN A 340 -10.35 13.31 6.32
CA GLN A 340 -9.52 14.51 6.44
C GLN A 340 -9.28 14.96 7.88
N ASN A 341 -10.23 14.69 8.81
CA ASN A 341 -10.21 15.27 10.15
C ASN A 341 -10.17 14.22 11.27
N LEU A 342 -10.59 12.99 11.02
CA LEU A 342 -10.53 11.91 12.02
C LEU A 342 -9.26 11.06 11.83
N LEU A 343 -9.06 10.52 10.63
CA LEU A 343 -7.88 9.72 10.29
C LEU A 343 -6.66 10.61 10.01
N GLY A 344 -6.80 11.57 9.08
CA GLY A 344 -5.84 12.65 8.92
C GLY A 344 -6.11 13.76 9.94
N LYS A 345 -5.07 14.26 10.60
CA LYS A 345 -5.16 15.44 11.47
C LYS A 345 -3.92 16.29 11.32
N ARG A 346 -4.08 17.60 11.48
CA ARG A 346 -2.94 18.48 11.73
C ARG A 346 -2.56 18.32 13.19
N VAL A 347 -1.27 18.20 13.45
CA VAL A 347 -0.72 17.93 14.78
C VAL A 347 0.24 19.06 15.11
N ASP A 348 0.09 19.62 16.31
CA ASP A 348 1.04 20.58 16.87
C ASP A 348 2.36 19.86 17.24
N TYR A 349 3.40 20.60 17.64
CA TYR A 349 4.72 20.01 17.96
C TYR A 349 5.31 19.18 16.81
N SER A 350 5.11 19.67 15.59
CA SER A 350 5.65 19.07 14.38
C SER A 350 6.33 20.11 13.49
N GLY A 351 7.33 19.66 12.73
CA GLY A 351 8.11 20.47 11.80
C GLY A 351 8.44 19.68 10.54
N ARG A 352 8.89 20.36 9.48
CA ARG A 352 9.39 19.71 8.26
C ARG A 352 10.58 20.48 7.72
N SER A 353 11.59 19.77 7.25
CA SER A 353 12.69 20.36 6.48
C SER A 353 13.22 19.39 5.43
N VAL A 354 14.07 19.91 4.54
CA VAL A 354 14.85 19.12 3.59
C VAL A 354 15.85 18.26 4.36
N ILE A 355 16.07 17.04 3.89
CA ILE A 355 17.06 16.13 4.47
C ILE A 355 18.42 16.24 3.78
N VAL A 356 19.47 16.07 4.56
CA VAL A 356 20.86 15.96 4.12
C VAL A 356 21.50 14.77 4.80
N ILE A 357 22.59 14.26 4.22
CA ILE A 357 23.30 13.11 4.78
C ILE A 357 24.09 13.50 6.04
N GLY A 358 23.97 12.71 7.10
CA GLY A 358 24.77 12.84 8.32
C GLY A 358 25.64 11.61 8.55
N PRO A 359 26.82 11.50 7.90
CA PRO A 359 27.64 10.29 7.94
C PRO A 359 28.24 10.03 9.33
N GLU A 360 28.50 11.06 10.13
CA GLU A 360 29.08 10.95 11.48
C GLU A 360 28.06 10.53 12.55
N LEU A 361 26.76 10.57 12.24
CA LEU A 361 25.71 10.18 13.17
C LEU A 361 25.78 8.67 13.46
N LYS A 362 25.38 8.27 14.66
CA LYS A 362 25.11 6.86 14.97
C LYS A 362 23.71 6.46 14.49
N LEU A 363 23.44 5.16 14.38
CA LEU A 363 22.16 4.68 13.85
C LEU A 363 20.91 5.22 14.59
N HIS A 364 20.98 5.42 15.91
CA HIS A 364 19.88 5.95 16.73
C HIS A 364 19.76 7.48 16.70
N GLN A 365 20.66 8.19 16.03
CA GLN A 365 20.74 9.65 16.11
C GLN A 365 20.23 10.32 14.83
N CYS A 366 19.69 11.53 14.98
CA CYS A 366 19.36 12.42 13.86
C CYS A 366 19.82 13.84 14.17
N GLY A 367 20.26 14.59 13.15
CA GLY A 367 20.63 15.98 13.34
C GLY A 367 19.41 16.90 13.16
N LEU A 368 19.07 17.66 14.20
CA LEU A 368 17.96 18.60 14.20
C LEU A 368 18.48 20.06 14.22
N PRO A 369 18.04 20.91 13.28
CA PRO A 369 18.43 22.32 13.27
C PRO A 369 18.08 23.04 14.57
N LYS A 370 19.02 23.80 15.12
CA LYS A 370 18.84 24.58 16.36
C LYS A 370 17.55 25.40 16.40
N LYS A 371 17.22 26.13 15.34
CA LYS A 371 15.99 26.94 15.26
C LYS A 371 14.71 26.10 15.24
N MET A 372 14.75 24.94 14.59
CA MET A 372 13.61 24.02 14.57
C MET A 372 13.42 23.40 15.95
N ALA A 373 14.50 22.93 16.57
CA ALA A 373 14.48 22.39 17.93
C ALA A 373 13.95 23.43 18.94
N LEU A 374 14.43 24.68 18.85
CA LEU A 374 13.95 25.77 19.69
C LEU A 374 12.43 25.95 19.61
N GLU A 375 11.84 25.88 18.41
CA GLU A 375 10.40 26.02 18.20
C GLU A 375 9.62 24.82 18.74
N LEU A 376 10.09 23.61 18.47
CA LEU A 376 9.42 22.37 18.87
C LEU A 376 9.43 22.18 20.40
N PHE A 377 10.52 22.56 21.07
CA PHE A 377 10.69 22.34 22.50
C PHE A 377 10.35 23.56 23.37
N LYS A 378 9.74 24.63 22.82
CA LYS A 378 9.43 25.88 23.54
C LYS A 378 8.84 25.70 24.94
N PRO A 379 7.79 24.87 25.17
CA PRO A 379 7.18 24.75 26.49
C PRO A 379 8.14 24.15 27.53
N PHE A 380 8.95 23.18 27.12
CA PHE A 380 9.94 22.55 27.99
C PHE A 380 11.03 23.54 28.40
N ILE A 381 11.46 24.38 27.46
CA ILE A 381 12.44 25.45 27.72
C ILE A 381 11.87 26.47 28.70
N TYR A 382 10.61 26.89 28.53
CA TYR A 382 9.97 27.84 29.47
C TYR A 382 9.93 27.27 30.88
N ASN A 383 9.54 26.01 31.03
CA ASN A 383 9.49 25.34 32.33
C ASN A 383 10.89 25.25 32.96
N LYS A 384 11.91 24.85 32.20
CA LYS A 384 13.29 24.72 32.71
C LYS A 384 13.93 26.07 33.06
N LEU A 385 13.63 27.13 32.31
CA LEU A 385 14.08 28.49 32.63
C LEU A 385 13.49 29.00 33.96
N GLU A 386 12.24 28.66 34.23
CA GLU A 386 11.55 28.99 35.49
C GLU A 386 12.08 28.15 36.65
N GLU A 387 12.22 26.84 36.45
CA GLU A 387 12.76 25.89 37.44
C GLU A 387 14.17 26.26 37.90
N ARG A 388 15.05 26.69 36.98
CA ARG A 388 16.41 27.14 37.30
C ARG A 388 16.49 28.58 37.84
N GLY A 389 15.37 29.30 37.91
CA GLY A 389 15.31 30.66 38.46
C GLY A 389 15.88 31.75 37.54
N TYR A 390 16.19 31.46 36.27
CA TYR A 390 16.60 32.48 35.30
C TYR A 390 15.48 33.48 35.00
N VAL A 391 14.24 33.04 35.19
CA VAL A 391 13.04 33.81 34.91
C VAL A 391 11.97 33.54 35.96
N THR A 392 11.25 34.60 36.37
CA THR A 392 10.13 34.52 37.33
C THR A 392 8.75 34.39 36.69
N THR A 393 8.61 34.69 35.38
CA THR A 393 7.32 34.62 34.67
C THR A 393 7.48 34.10 33.24
N ILE A 394 6.51 33.30 32.78
CA ILE A 394 6.47 32.76 31.41
C ILE A 394 6.60 33.86 30.34
N LYS A 395 6.04 35.06 30.57
CA LYS A 395 6.17 36.19 29.63
C LYS A 395 7.62 36.65 29.46
N SER A 396 8.39 36.68 30.54
CA SER A 396 9.81 37.00 30.48
C SER A 396 10.60 35.88 29.81
N ALA A 397 10.21 34.61 30.02
CA ALA A 397 10.85 33.45 29.41
C ALA A 397 10.63 33.46 27.89
N LYS A 398 9.40 33.77 27.45
CA LYS A 398 9.07 33.99 26.05
C LYS A 398 9.94 35.07 25.41
N LYS A 399 10.10 36.23 26.06
CA LYS A 399 10.99 37.30 25.57
C LYS A 399 12.46 36.87 25.52
N MET A 400 12.91 36.01 26.45
CA MET A 400 14.28 35.51 26.49
C MET A 400 14.56 34.53 25.35
N VAL A 401 13.61 33.62 25.08
CA VAL A 401 13.65 32.65 23.99
C VAL A 401 13.55 33.34 22.63
N GLU A 402 12.66 34.33 22.46
CA GLU A 402 12.53 35.12 21.23
C GLU A 402 13.80 35.93 20.90
N LYS A 403 14.59 36.29 21.92
CA LYS A 403 15.89 36.96 21.77
C LYS A 403 17.06 35.99 21.59
N GLU A 404 16.83 34.69 21.60
CA GLU A 404 17.84 33.63 21.41
C GLU A 404 19.08 33.81 22.33
N LYS A 405 18.87 34.14 23.62
CA LYS A 405 19.99 34.32 24.57
C LYS A 405 20.83 33.04 24.71
N PRO A 406 22.16 33.13 24.95
CA PRO A 406 23.05 31.97 25.06
C PRO A 406 22.57 30.87 26.02
N VAL A 407 22.08 31.25 27.20
CA VAL A 407 21.55 30.33 28.24
C VAL A 407 20.43 29.42 27.72
N VAL A 408 19.67 29.87 26.71
CA VAL A 408 18.60 29.07 26.11
C VAL A 408 19.16 27.86 25.36
N TRP A 409 20.34 27.97 24.76
CA TRP A 409 20.97 26.86 24.05
C TRP A 409 21.45 25.77 25.00
N ASP A 410 21.99 26.14 26.16
CA ASP A 410 22.43 25.19 27.18
C ASP A 410 21.24 24.39 27.75
N ILE A 411 20.12 25.08 27.99
CA ILE A 411 18.87 24.44 28.44
C ILE A 411 18.26 23.59 27.33
N LEU A 412 18.35 24.03 26.08
CA LEU A 412 17.85 23.27 24.95
C LEU A 412 18.59 21.94 24.81
N ASP A 413 19.92 21.95 24.94
CA ASP A 413 20.75 20.73 24.89
C ASP A 413 20.40 19.75 26.03
N GLU A 414 20.16 20.28 27.24
CA GLU A 414 19.68 19.47 28.37
C GLU A 414 18.30 18.85 28.12
N VAL A 415 17.34 19.63 27.58
CA VAL A 415 15.97 19.17 27.31
C VAL A 415 15.92 18.09 26.24
N ILE A 416 16.80 18.20 25.24
CA ILE A 416 16.89 17.30 24.08
C ILE A 416 17.54 15.98 24.47
N LYS A 417 18.43 15.98 25.46
CA LYS A 417 19.11 14.78 25.93
C LYS A 417 18.10 13.72 26.37
N GLU A 418 18.24 12.52 25.82
CA GLU A 418 17.36 11.36 26.04
C GLU A 418 15.88 11.57 25.63
N HIS A 419 15.56 12.63 24.89
CA HIS A 419 14.20 12.86 24.38
C HIS A 419 14.06 12.38 22.92
N PRO A 420 13.40 11.24 22.65
CA PRO A 420 13.27 10.73 21.29
C PRO A 420 12.37 11.63 20.45
N VAL A 421 12.66 11.75 19.15
CA VAL A 421 11.83 12.42 18.14
C VAL A 421 11.47 11.42 17.06
N LEU A 422 10.28 11.59 16.47
CA LEU A 422 9.81 10.74 15.38
C LEU A 422 10.09 11.43 14.04
N LEU A 423 10.82 10.75 13.16
CA LEU A 423 10.99 11.16 11.77
C LEU A 423 10.01 10.39 10.88
N ASN A 424 9.39 11.10 9.95
CA ASN A 424 8.40 10.56 9.03
C ASN A 424 8.67 11.06 7.60
N ARG A 425 8.72 10.12 6.64
CA ARG A 425 8.69 10.43 5.21
C ARG A 425 7.31 10.11 4.62
N ALA A 426 6.70 11.12 4.02
CA ALA A 426 5.41 10.97 3.33
C ALA A 426 5.64 10.72 1.82
N PRO A 427 4.91 9.79 1.17
CA PRO A 427 3.87 8.92 1.73
C PRO A 427 4.43 7.70 2.51
N THR A 428 3.85 7.43 3.68
CA THR A 428 4.23 6.28 4.52
C THR A 428 3.55 5.01 4.01
N LEU A 429 4.24 4.21 3.19
CA LEU A 429 3.71 2.96 2.62
C LEU A 429 3.78 1.76 3.57
N HIS A 430 4.72 1.80 4.52
CA HIS A 430 5.01 0.72 5.46
C HIS A 430 5.53 1.31 6.77
N ARG A 431 5.51 0.50 7.84
CA ARG A 431 5.85 0.94 9.21
C ARG A 431 7.21 1.62 9.35
N LEU A 432 8.22 1.20 8.58
CA LEU A 432 9.58 1.74 8.66
C LEU A 432 9.71 3.17 8.10
N GLY A 433 8.66 3.68 7.44
CA GLY A 433 8.59 5.09 7.05
C GLY A 433 8.37 6.05 8.21
N ILE A 434 8.20 5.55 9.45
CA ILE A 434 8.23 6.32 10.69
C ILE A 434 9.14 5.61 11.69
N GLN A 435 10.18 6.30 12.17
CA GLN A 435 11.10 5.77 13.17
C GLN A 435 11.46 6.84 14.20
N ALA A 436 11.84 6.38 15.40
CA ALA A 436 12.32 7.24 16.47
C ALA A 436 13.85 7.37 16.44
N PHE A 437 14.33 8.57 16.74
CA PHE A 437 15.74 8.92 16.82
C PHE A 437 15.98 9.85 18.01
N GLU A 438 17.22 9.91 18.48
CA GLU A 438 17.69 10.92 19.42
C GLU A 438 18.21 12.15 18.65
N PRO A 439 17.66 13.35 18.92
CA PRO A 439 18.08 14.58 18.26
C PRO A 439 19.46 15.05 18.74
N ILE A 440 20.32 15.42 17.79
CA ILE A 440 21.56 16.17 18.01
C ILE A 440 21.39 17.56 17.43
N LEU A 441 21.75 18.59 18.19
CA LEU A 441 21.70 19.97 17.72
C LEU A 441 22.74 20.23 16.64
N ILE A 442 22.29 20.63 15.46
CA ILE A 442 23.15 21.01 14.34
C ILE A 442 22.90 22.45 13.90
N GLU A 443 23.93 23.05 13.30
CA GLU A 443 23.81 24.34 12.62
C GLU A 443 23.11 24.20 11.26
N GLY A 444 22.47 25.28 10.82
CA GLY A 444 21.75 25.32 9.54
C GLY A 444 20.24 25.11 9.66
N LYS A 445 19.62 24.63 8.58
CA LYS A 445 18.15 24.48 8.46
C LYS A 445 17.70 23.10 7.99
N ALA A 446 18.61 22.26 7.51
CA ALA A 446 18.29 20.93 6.98
C ALA A 446 18.43 19.86 8.07
N ILE A 447 17.60 18.82 8.02
CA ILE A 447 17.66 17.69 8.95
C ILE A 447 18.76 16.74 8.46
N GLN A 448 19.66 16.31 9.33
CA GLN A 448 20.64 15.27 8.99
C GLN A 448 20.07 13.90 9.31
N LEU A 449 20.12 13.01 8.31
CA LEU A 449 19.66 11.63 8.41
C LEU A 449 20.82 10.65 8.31
N HIS A 450 20.74 9.56 9.07
CA HIS A 450 21.72 8.48 9.01
C HIS A 450 21.64 7.72 7.67
N PRO A 451 22.76 7.39 6.99
CA PRO A 451 22.72 6.76 5.66
C PRO A 451 22.05 5.38 5.61
N LEU A 452 22.20 4.56 6.65
CA LEU A 452 21.65 3.19 6.66
C LEU A 452 20.13 3.13 6.77
N VAL A 453 19.46 4.21 7.22
CA VAL A 453 18.00 4.24 7.29
C VAL A 453 17.36 4.76 5.99
N CYS A 454 18.15 5.26 5.03
CA CYS A 454 17.63 5.76 3.76
C CYS A 454 16.90 4.68 2.95
N THR A 455 17.34 3.43 3.01
CA THR A 455 16.65 2.29 2.39
C THR A 455 15.26 2.07 3.01
N ALA A 456 15.16 2.15 4.33
CA ALA A 456 13.93 1.99 5.09
C ALA A 456 12.93 3.13 4.83
N PHE A 457 13.41 4.37 4.73
CA PHE A 457 12.56 5.50 4.35
C PHE A 457 12.31 5.60 2.84
N ASN A 458 13.05 4.83 2.03
CA ASN A 458 13.17 4.96 0.58
C ASN A 458 13.49 6.41 0.16
N ALA A 459 14.37 7.08 0.93
CA ALA A 459 14.67 8.50 0.85
C ALA A 459 15.96 8.78 0.09
N ASP A 460 15.94 9.82 -0.73
CA ASP A 460 17.09 10.31 -1.50
C ASP A 460 17.45 11.75 -1.07
N PHE A 461 18.62 12.24 -1.45
CA PHE A 461 19.13 13.56 -1.04
C PHE A 461 19.06 14.62 -2.16
N ASP A 462 18.00 14.61 -2.96
CA ASP A 462 17.78 15.50 -4.11
C ASP A 462 16.79 16.66 -3.83
N GLY A 463 16.36 16.82 -2.58
CA GLY A 463 15.38 17.82 -2.15
C GLY A 463 14.20 17.25 -1.37
N ASP A 464 14.20 15.94 -1.13
CA ASP A 464 13.25 15.26 -0.25
C ASP A 464 13.14 15.93 1.13
N GLN A 465 11.94 15.85 1.69
CA GLN A 465 11.61 16.45 2.97
C GLN A 465 11.09 15.41 3.96
N MET A 466 11.48 15.54 5.21
CA MET A 466 10.97 14.73 6.31
C MET A 466 10.27 15.59 7.35
N ALA A 467 9.22 15.03 7.94
CA ALA A 467 8.53 15.62 9.07
C ALA A 467 9.11 15.09 10.39
N VAL A 468 9.19 15.98 11.38
CA VAL A 468 9.61 15.69 12.76
C VAL A 468 8.38 15.83 13.65
N HIS A 469 8.18 14.89 14.57
CA HIS A 469 7.16 14.97 15.62
C HIS A 469 7.78 14.72 17.00
N VAL A 470 7.36 15.50 18.01
CA VAL A 470 7.87 15.38 19.38
C VAL A 470 6.85 14.65 20.28
N PRO A 471 7.18 13.46 20.83
CA PRO A 471 6.33 12.74 21.77
C PRO A 471 6.33 13.43 23.14
N LEU A 472 5.16 13.92 23.57
CA LEU A 472 5.06 14.73 24.79
C LEU A 472 4.88 13.92 26.07
N SER A 473 4.06 12.87 26.06
CA SER A 473 3.81 12.07 27.26
C SER A 473 4.95 11.10 27.54
N ILE A 474 5.14 10.73 28.81
CA ILE A 474 6.19 9.80 29.22
C ILE A 474 5.95 8.43 28.58
N GLU A 475 4.69 7.99 28.51
CA GLU A 475 4.32 6.72 27.87
C GLU A 475 4.70 6.73 26.39
N ALA A 476 4.45 7.83 25.67
CA ALA A 476 4.79 7.95 24.25
C ALA A 476 6.32 7.99 24.02
N GLN A 477 7.08 8.60 24.93
CA GLN A 477 8.54 8.60 24.87
C GLN A 477 9.12 7.20 25.11
N VAL A 478 8.60 6.48 26.11
CA VAL A 478 8.98 5.09 26.40
C VAL A 478 8.60 4.18 25.23
N GLU A 479 7.39 4.31 24.70
CA GLU A 479 6.93 3.56 23.52
C GLU A 479 7.83 3.82 22.30
N SER A 480 8.15 5.09 22.04
CA SER A 480 9.05 5.47 20.94
C SER A 480 10.43 4.84 21.09
N ARG A 481 10.98 4.83 22.31
CA ARG A 481 12.31 4.26 22.60
C ARG A 481 12.32 2.72 22.53
N VAL A 482 11.27 2.06 23.01
CA VAL A 482 11.20 0.59 23.08
C VAL A 482 10.79 -0.01 21.73
N LEU A 483 9.80 0.58 21.04
CA LEU A 483 9.22 -0.02 19.83
C LEU A 483 9.71 0.62 18.53
N MET A 484 9.87 1.95 18.50
CA MET A 484 10.06 2.70 17.25
C MET A 484 11.51 3.11 16.98
N MET A 485 12.42 2.94 17.95
CA MET A 485 13.84 3.29 17.79
C MET A 485 14.43 2.58 16.57
N SER A 486 15.22 3.30 15.77
CA SER A 486 15.84 2.76 14.55
C SER A 486 16.68 1.51 14.82
N THR A 487 17.35 1.43 15.97
CA THR A 487 18.17 0.28 16.39
C THR A 487 17.38 -1.00 16.65
N ASN A 488 16.07 -0.89 16.90
CA ASN A 488 15.20 -2.04 17.16
C ASN A 488 14.53 -2.54 15.87
N ASN A 489 14.55 -1.74 14.80
CA ASN A 489 13.86 -2.03 13.54
C ASN A 489 14.88 -2.30 12.42
N ILE A 490 15.59 -3.42 12.54
CA ILE A 490 16.68 -3.85 11.66
C ILE A 490 16.18 -4.68 10.47
N LEU A 491 15.16 -5.52 10.70
CA LEU A 491 14.65 -6.47 9.73
C LEU A 491 13.45 -5.92 8.95
N SER A 492 13.25 -6.44 7.74
CA SER A 492 12.05 -6.19 6.96
C SER A 492 10.87 -7.01 7.50
N PRO A 493 9.69 -6.40 7.76
CA PRO A 493 8.52 -7.10 8.23
C PRO A 493 7.93 -8.08 7.20
N ALA A 494 8.34 -8.00 5.93
CA ALA A 494 7.82 -8.86 4.86
C ALA A 494 8.53 -10.21 4.77
N HIS A 495 9.85 -10.25 4.99
CA HIS A 495 10.68 -11.43 4.71
C HIS A 495 11.72 -11.73 5.80
N GLY A 496 11.83 -10.92 6.85
CA GLY A 496 12.76 -11.14 7.95
C GLY A 496 14.25 -10.90 7.65
N LYS A 497 14.58 -10.43 6.43
CA LYS A 497 15.96 -10.07 6.07
C LYS A 497 16.31 -8.66 6.56
N PRO A 498 17.59 -8.38 6.90
CA PRO A 498 18.02 -7.03 7.28
C PRO A 498 17.72 -6.00 6.18
N ILE A 499 17.15 -4.85 6.58
CA ILE A 499 16.86 -3.73 5.66
C ILE A 499 17.94 -2.64 5.73
N ILE A 500 18.64 -2.54 6.86
CA ILE A 500 19.74 -1.59 7.11
C ILE A 500 21.05 -2.01 6.43
N VAL A 501 20.95 -2.64 5.26
CA VAL A 501 22.12 -3.10 4.50
C VAL A 501 22.83 -1.88 3.91
N PRO A 502 24.16 -1.77 4.08
CA PRO A 502 24.97 -0.79 3.38
C PRO A 502 24.64 -0.73 1.89
N SER A 503 24.62 0.48 1.35
CA SER A 503 24.29 0.72 -0.05
C SER A 503 25.31 1.66 -0.70
N GLN A 504 25.34 1.65 -2.04
CA GLN A 504 26.14 2.57 -2.85
C GLN A 504 27.61 2.57 -2.42
N ASP A 505 28.15 3.74 -2.05
CA ASP A 505 29.56 3.98 -1.79
C ASP A 505 30.12 3.13 -0.64
N ILE A 506 29.31 2.81 0.37
CA ILE A 506 29.75 1.96 1.50
C ILE A 506 30.10 0.57 0.99
N VAL A 507 29.26 0.00 0.11
CA VAL A 507 29.51 -1.30 -0.52
C VAL A 507 30.75 -1.23 -1.39
N LEU A 508 30.91 -0.13 -2.14
CA LEU A 508 32.05 0.08 -3.03
C LEU A 508 33.38 0.09 -2.26
N GLY A 509 33.45 0.77 -1.11
CA GLY A 509 34.62 0.81 -0.26
C GLY A 509 34.98 -0.55 0.35
N LEU A 510 33.97 -1.29 0.84
CA LEU A 510 34.16 -2.64 1.38
C LEU A 510 34.58 -3.64 0.29
N TYR A 511 34.00 -3.54 -0.90
CA TYR A 511 34.38 -4.33 -2.06
C TYR A 511 35.83 -4.04 -2.45
N TYR A 512 36.21 -2.77 -2.58
CA TYR A 512 37.57 -2.36 -2.91
C TYR A 512 38.58 -2.87 -1.89
N MET A 513 38.27 -2.77 -0.60
CA MET A 513 39.13 -3.22 0.50
C MET A 513 39.35 -4.75 0.50
N THR A 514 38.31 -5.53 0.17
CA THR A 514 38.36 -7.01 0.26
C THR A 514 38.79 -7.71 -1.04
N ARG A 515 38.97 -6.95 -2.11
CA ARG A 515 39.43 -7.42 -3.42
C ARG A 515 40.92 -7.69 -3.41
N GLU A 516 41.34 -8.74 -4.12
CA GLU A 516 42.76 -9.07 -4.32
C GLU A 516 43.31 -8.39 -5.58
N ARG A 517 44.57 -7.92 -5.49
CA ARG A 517 45.31 -7.36 -6.62
C ARG A 517 46.57 -8.20 -6.85
N PRO A 518 46.74 -8.80 -8.04
CA PRO A 518 47.99 -9.49 -8.39
C PRO A 518 49.18 -8.53 -8.41
N PHE A 519 50.35 -9.03 -8.02
CA PHE A 519 51.63 -8.30 -7.98
C PHE A 519 51.62 -7.06 -7.08
N ALA A 520 50.74 -7.05 -6.08
CA ALA A 520 50.69 -5.97 -5.11
C ALA A 520 51.87 -6.04 -4.12
N LYS A 521 52.34 -4.88 -3.65
CA LYS A 521 53.41 -4.79 -2.64
C LYS A 521 53.04 -5.63 -1.42
N GLY A 522 53.91 -6.57 -1.04
CA GLY A 522 53.69 -7.47 0.10
C GLY A 522 52.98 -8.80 -0.22
N GLU A 523 52.79 -9.14 -1.50
CA GLU A 523 52.23 -10.43 -1.91
C GLU A 523 53.08 -11.60 -1.39
N GLY A 524 52.42 -12.61 -0.80
CA GLY A 524 53.05 -13.81 -0.25
C GLY A 524 53.64 -13.65 1.15
N ALA A 525 53.53 -12.46 1.77
CA ALA A 525 53.97 -12.24 3.14
C ALA A 525 53.17 -13.10 4.14
N VAL A 526 53.86 -13.55 5.19
CA VAL A 526 53.29 -14.39 6.25
C VAL A 526 53.30 -13.61 7.56
N PHE A 527 52.13 -13.51 8.20
CA PHE A 527 51.93 -12.76 9.44
C PHE A 527 51.47 -13.66 10.57
N SER A 528 51.94 -13.34 11.78
CA SER A 528 51.70 -14.12 13.00
C SER A 528 50.38 -13.77 13.69
N ASN A 529 49.89 -12.54 13.53
CA ASN A 529 48.61 -12.08 14.08
C ASN A 529 48.00 -10.93 13.24
N PRO A 530 46.69 -10.62 13.42
CA PRO A 530 46.04 -9.49 12.74
C PRO A 530 46.65 -8.11 13.04
N GLU A 531 47.23 -7.93 14.22
CA GLU A 531 47.83 -6.65 14.64
C GLU A 531 49.11 -6.33 13.85
N GLU A 532 49.93 -7.34 13.56
CA GLU A 532 51.12 -7.24 12.72
C GLU A 532 50.76 -6.85 11.29
N VAL A 533 49.66 -7.39 10.76
CA VAL A 533 49.11 -7.00 9.45
C VAL A 533 48.73 -5.51 9.44
N GLN A 534 48.09 -5.03 10.50
CA GLN A 534 47.71 -3.62 10.62
C GLN A 534 48.95 -2.72 10.70
N LEU A 535 49.96 -3.11 11.48
CA LEU A 535 51.22 -2.36 11.61
C LEU A 535 51.99 -2.32 10.29
N ALA A 536 52.06 -3.43 9.55
CA ALA A 536 52.70 -3.49 8.24
C ALA A 536 51.97 -2.62 7.21
N TRP A 537 50.64 -2.54 7.28
CA TRP A 537 49.83 -1.66 6.44
C TRP A 537 50.04 -0.19 6.77
N GLU A 538 50.06 0.18 8.06
CA GLU A 538 50.33 1.54 8.53
C GLU A 538 51.74 2.01 8.16
N ALA A 539 52.72 1.10 8.22
CA ALA A 539 54.09 1.31 7.75
C ALA A 539 54.23 1.40 6.23
N ARG A 540 53.14 1.17 5.46
CA ARG A 540 53.10 1.14 3.99
C ARG A 540 54.02 0.08 3.37
N GLU A 541 54.28 -1.00 4.09
CA GLU A 541 55.04 -2.13 3.57
C GLU A 541 54.18 -3.12 2.79
N VAL A 542 52.88 -3.18 3.09
CA VAL A 542 51.91 -3.99 2.35
C VAL A 542 50.78 -3.16 1.78
N ASN A 543 50.29 -3.56 0.61
CA ASN A 543 49.09 -3.00 0.02
C ASN A 543 47.83 -3.64 0.64
N ILE A 544 46.73 -2.89 0.75
CA ILE A 544 45.44 -3.37 1.29
C ILE A 544 44.89 -4.59 0.51
N GLN A 545 45.19 -4.65 -0.79
CA GLN A 545 44.72 -5.71 -1.71
C GLN A 545 45.76 -6.83 -1.91
N ALA A 546 46.89 -6.81 -1.18
CA ALA A 546 47.90 -7.83 -1.27
C ALA A 546 47.42 -9.16 -0.69
N LYS A 547 47.73 -10.25 -1.38
CA LYS A 547 47.44 -11.61 -0.93
C LYS A 547 48.49 -12.05 0.09
N VAL A 548 48.05 -12.37 1.30
CA VAL A 548 48.90 -12.65 2.46
C VAL A 548 48.41 -13.90 3.20
N LYS A 549 49.30 -14.52 3.98
CA LYS A 549 48.95 -15.61 4.89
C LYS A 549 48.95 -15.07 6.32
N CYS A 550 47.84 -15.19 7.02
CA CYS A 550 47.72 -14.71 8.40
C CYS A 550 47.22 -15.82 9.32
N ARG A 551 47.81 -15.92 10.52
CA ARG A 551 47.32 -16.81 11.57
C ARG A 551 46.19 -16.14 12.35
N ILE A 552 45.01 -16.75 12.36
CA ILE A 552 43.82 -16.28 13.08
C ILE A 552 43.25 -17.47 13.85
N ASP A 553 43.02 -17.30 15.14
CA ASP A 553 42.49 -18.33 16.06
C ASP A 553 43.23 -19.68 15.96
N GLY A 554 44.55 -19.63 15.77
CA GLY A 554 45.43 -20.80 15.68
C GLY A 554 45.52 -21.47 14.29
N GLN A 555 44.70 -21.06 13.32
CA GLN A 555 44.74 -21.57 11.94
C GLN A 555 45.37 -20.56 10.98
N MET A 556 46.10 -21.07 9.98
CA MET A 556 46.66 -20.24 8.90
C MET A 556 45.64 -20.11 7.77
N TYR A 557 45.27 -18.88 7.43
CA TYR A 557 44.35 -18.59 6.31
C TYR A 557 45.05 -17.83 5.19
N ASP A 558 44.74 -18.20 3.95
CA ASP A 558 45.01 -17.39 2.77
C ASP A 558 43.98 -16.26 2.69
N THR A 559 44.43 -15.02 2.75
CA THR A 559 43.54 -13.85 2.83
C THR A 559 44.17 -12.60 2.23
N THR A 560 43.51 -11.45 2.37
CA THR A 560 44.05 -10.15 2.01
C THR A 560 44.17 -9.25 3.24
N VAL A 561 45.09 -8.30 3.21
CA VAL A 561 45.28 -7.32 4.30
C VAL A 561 43.96 -6.63 4.66
N GLY A 562 43.17 -6.23 3.67
CA GLY A 562 41.87 -5.62 3.88
C GLY A 562 40.84 -6.53 4.57
N ARG A 563 40.80 -7.83 4.26
CA ARG A 563 39.88 -8.76 4.95
C ARG A 563 40.26 -8.94 6.43
N VAL A 564 41.55 -8.94 6.75
CA VAL A 564 42.05 -9.02 8.13
C VAL A 564 41.70 -7.76 8.91
N ILE A 565 41.89 -6.57 8.32
CA ILE A 565 41.50 -5.30 8.95
C ILE A 565 39.98 -5.24 9.15
N LEU A 566 39.19 -5.75 8.20
CA LEU A 566 37.73 -5.80 8.36
C LEU A 566 37.33 -6.68 9.55
N TYR A 567 38.02 -7.81 9.74
CA TYR A 567 37.78 -8.70 10.87
C TYR A 567 38.17 -8.07 12.21
N SER A 568 39.29 -7.35 12.29
CA SER A 568 39.74 -6.71 13.55
C SER A 568 38.78 -5.62 14.07
N LEU A 569 37.97 -5.06 13.17
CA LEU A 569 36.96 -4.04 13.48
C LEU A 569 35.67 -4.62 14.06
N CYS A 570 35.47 -5.93 13.98
CA CYS A 570 34.24 -6.58 14.43
C CYS A 570 34.33 -6.98 15.92
N PRO A 571 33.19 -7.10 16.64
CA PRO A 571 33.20 -7.60 18.01
C PRO A 571 33.82 -9.01 18.06
N LYS A 572 34.83 -9.22 18.91
CA LYS A 572 35.57 -10.48 19.01
C LYS A 572 34.64 -11.63 19.44
N GLY A 573 34.78 -12.79 18.80
CA GLY A 573 34.06 -14.04 19.17
C GLY A 573 32.64 -14.17 18.64
N VAL A 574 32.18 -13.28 17.74
CA VAL A 574 30.79 -13.27 17.26
C VAL A 574 30.58 -14.09 15.98
N LEU A 575 31.53 -14.07 15.05
CA LEU A 575 31.45 -14.77 13.76
C LEU A 575 32.80 -15.38 13.38
N PRO A 576 32.81 -16.51 12.66
CA PRO A 576 34.06 -17.12 12.19
C PRO A 576 34.73 -16.25 11.12
N PHE A 577 36.06 -16.30 11.04
CA PHE A 577 36.82 -15.55 10.03
C PHE A 577 36.43 -15.94 8.59
N SER A 578 35.93 -17.16 8.38
CA SER A 578 35.44 -17.64 7.08
C SER A 578 34.31 -16.78 6.49
N SER A 579 33.46 -16.18 7.33
CA SER A 579 32.42 -15.25 6.89
C SER A 579 33.00 -13.94 6.35
N TYR A 580 34.16 -13.53 6.87
CA TYR A 580 34.87 -12.31 6.44
C TYR A 580 35.84 -12.55 5.28
N ASN A 581 36.34 -13.78 5.12
CA ASN A 581 37.32 -14.12 4.09
C ASN A 581 36.70 -14.33 2.70
N ARG A 582 35.85 -13.40 2.27
CA ARG A 582 35.16 -13.39 0.98
C ARG A 582 35.24 -12.00 0.35
N LEU A 583 34.98 -11.93 -0.96
CA LEU A 583 34.80 -10.65 -1.62
C LEU A 583 33.46 -10.06 -1.19
N MET A 584 33.49 -8.91 -0.52
CA MET A 584 32.30 -8.30 0.08
C MET A 584 31.48 -7.55 -0.98
N LYS A 585 30.66 -8.27 -1.75
CA LYS A 585 29.61 -7.65 -2.55
C LYS A 585 28.36 -7.41 -1.70
N LYS A 586 27.39 -6.69 -2.25
CA LYS A 586 26.16 -6.32 -1.53
C LYS A 586 25.42 -7.51 -0.91
N LYS A 587 25.37 -8.66 -1.59
CA LYS A 587 24.65 -9.86 -1.10
C LYS A 587 25.37 -10.48 0.10
N GLU A 588 26.68 -10.56 0.05
CA GLU A 588 27.56 -11.11 1.08
C GLU A 588 27.56 -10.22 2.33
N ILE A 589 27.55 -8.90 2.16
CA ILE A 589 27.39 -7.95 3.28
C ILE A 589 26.02 -8.14 3.94
N GLY A 590 24.96 -8.33 3.15
CA GLY A 590 23.62 -8.64 3.67
C GLY A 590 23.61 -9.92 4.50
N ARG A 591 24.26 -10.99 4.01
CA ARG A 591 24.43 -12.26 4.76
C ARG A 591 25.23 -12.07 6.04
N LEU A 592 26.31 -11.29 6.00
CA LEU A 592 27.13 -11.01 7.19
C LEU A 592 26.32 -10.32 8.29
N ILE A 593 25.45 -9.38 7.93
CA ILE A 593 24.58 -8.68 8.89
C ILE A 593 23.49 -9.62 9.43
N ASP A 594 22.94 -10.49 8.57
CA ASP A 594 21.94 -11.50 8.94
C ASP A 594 22.52 -12.51 9.94
N ASP A 595 23.71 -13.05 9.65
CA ASP A 595 24.45 -13.95 10.54
C ASP A 595 24.75 -13.24 11.87
N ALA A 596 25.23 -12.00 11.83
CA ALA A 596 25.49 -11.22 13.04
C ALA A 596 24.20 -11.02 13.88
N PHE A 597 23.05 -10.76 13.24
CA PHE A 597 21.78 -10.63 13.93
C PHE A 597 21.36 -11.91 14.64
N ARG A 598 21.50 -13.07 13.97
CA ARG A 598 21.08 -14.36 14.53
C ARG A 598 21.98 -14.85 15.65
N TYR A 599 23.31 -14.75 15.51
CA TYR A 599 24.25 -15.27 16.51
C TYR A 599 24.55 -14.27 17.64
N ALA A 600 24.59 -12.97 17.35
CA ALA A 600 25.08 -11.94 18.27
C ALA A 600 23.98 -11.08 18.91
N GLY A 601 22.79 -11.10 18.31
CA GLY A 601 21.67 -10.24 18.69
C GLY A 601 21.82 -8.76 18.29
N ASN A 602 20.75 -8.00 18.52
CA ASN A 602 20.54 -6.67 17.94
C ASN A 602 21.69 -5.68 18.21
N LYS A 603 22.20 -5.63 19.45
CA LYS A 603 23.17 -4.61 19.87
C LYS A 603 24.51 -4.77 19.13
N ALA A 604 25.00 -6.00 19.00
CA ALA A 604 26.25 -6.28 18.32
C ALA A 604 26.12 -5.98 16.81
N THR A 605 24.99 -6.32 16.20
CA THR A 605 24.69 -6.03 14.79
C THR A 605 24.68 -4.54 14.51
N VAL A 606 24.06 -3.72 15.37
CA VAL A 606 24.04 -2.25 15.19
C VAL A 606 25.46 -1.67 15.22
N ILE A 607 26.28 -2.11 16.18
CA ILE A 607 27.68 -1.65 16.30
C ILE A 607 28.48 -2.07 15.06
N LEU A 608 28.26 -3.29 14.56
CA LEU A 608 28.89 -3.78 13.34
C LEU A 608 28.49 -2.92 12.14
N CYS A 609 27.20 -2.63 11.97
CA CYS A 609 26.68 -1.80 10.87
C CYS A 609 27.26 -0.38 10.88
N ASP A 610 27.34 0.28 12.05
CA ASP A 610 27.93 1.61 12.18
C ASP A 610 29.43 1.60 11.80
N ARG A 611 30.19 0.59 12.25
CA ARG A 611 31.61 0.44 11.88
C ARG A 611 31.81 0.14 10.39
N LEU A 612 30.98 -0.72 9.81
CA LEU A 612 31.02 -1.03 8.37
C LEU A 612 30.76 0.23 7.53
N LYS A 613 29.85 1.09 7.97
CA LYS A 613 29.58 2.38 7.34
C LYS A 613 30.82 3.28 7.36
N ASP A 614 31.43 3.50 8.52
CA ASP A 614 32.60 4.39 8.67
C ASP A 614 33.79 3.92 7.80
N VAL A 615 34.04 2.61 7.81
CA VAL A 615 35.12 1.96 7.05
C VAL A 615 34.83 2.02 5.56
N GLY A 616 33.60 1.70 5.15
CA GLY A 616 33.19 1.75 3.76
C GLY A 616 33.37 3.15 3.17
N TYR A 617 32.95 4.21 3.87
CA TYR A 617 33.18 5.58 3.40
C TYR A 617 34.67 5.93 3.30
N ARG A 618 35.46 5.62 4.34
CA ARG A 618 36.90 5.90 4.34
C ARG A 618 37.62 5.25 3.15
N PHE A 619 37.36 3.96 2.91
CA PHE A 619 38.01 3.23 1.83
C PHE A 619 37.42 3.56 0.45
N ALA A 620 36.15 3.94 0.36
CA ALA A 620 35.59 4.45 -0.89
C ALA A 620 36.27 5.76 -1.33
N THR A 621 36.52 6.69 -0.39
CA THR A 621 37.26 7.92 -0.68
C THR A 621 38.70 7.63 -1.10
N LEU A 622 39.39 6.71 -0.42
CA LEU A 622 40.76 6.32 -0.76
C LEU A 622 40.86 5.59 -2.10
N ALA A 623 39.82 4.85 -2.50
CA ALA A 623 39.79 4.13 -3.76
C ALA A 623 39.81 5.06 -4.98
N GLY A 624 39.32 6.31 -4.84
CA GLY A 624 39.36 7.31 -5.91
C GLY A 624 38.60 6.89 -7.18
N ILE A 625 37.53 6.11 -7.03
CA ILE A 625 36.78 5.56 -8.17
C ILE A 625 36.06 6.70 -8.90
N SER A 626 36.25 6.77 -10.21
CA SER A 626 35.69 7.79 -11.10
C SER A 626 35.11 7.14 -12.36
N ILE A 627 34.23 7.83 -13.07
CA ILE A 627 33.70 7.38 -14.36
C ILE A 627 34.24 8.31 -15.45
N GLY A 628 35.07 7.76 -16.33
CA GLY A 628 35.57 8.43 -17.53
C GLY A 628 34.99 7.85 -18.82
N ILE A 629 35.16 8.57 -19.92
CA ILE A 629 34.76 8.11 -21.27
C ILE A 629 35.58 6.87 -21.68
N ASN A 630 36.83 6.77 -21.22
CA ASN A 630 37.71 5.64 -21.53
C ASN A 630 37.32 4.35 -20.79
N ASP A 631 36.57 4.46 -19.69
CA ASP A 631 36.08 3.29 -18.94
C ASP A 631 34.97 2.56 -19.71
N MET A 632 34.29 3.25 -20.64
CA MET A 632 33.17 2.73 -21.41
C MET A 632 33.63 1.96 -22.66
N ILE A 633 34.39 0.87 -22.50
CA ILE A 633 34.99 0.11 -23.60
C ILE A 633 33.90 -0.49 -24.52
N ILE A 634 34.00 -0.23 -25.83
CA ILE A 634 33.11 -0.81 -26.84
C ILE A 634 33.81 -2.06 -27.40
N PRO A 635 33.14 -3.22 -27.48
CA PRO A 635 33.74 -4.43 -28.04
C PRO A 635 33.88 -4.31 -29.56
N ASP A 636 35.04 -4.66 -30.10
CA ASP A 636 35.33 -4.58 -31.54
C ASP A 636 34.43 -5.52 -32.37
N SER A 637 34.14 -6.69 -31.80
CA SER A 637 33.24 -7.73 -32.35
C SER A 637 31.79 -7.27 -32.52
N LYS A 638 31.38 -6.14 -31.92
CA LYS A 638 30.04 -5.55 -32.09
C LYS A 638 29.70 -5.32 -33.56
N SER A 639 30.66 -4.80 -34.33
CA SER A 639 30.41 -4.44 -35.73
C SER A 639 30.09 -5.67 -36.58
N GLU A 640 30.79 -6.78 -36.35
CA GLU A 640 30.57 -8.08 -36.99
C GLU A 640 29.19 -8.66 -36.61
N MET A 641 28.82 -8.65 -35.32
CA MET A 641 27.52 -9.15 -34.87
C MET A 641 26.34 -8.37 -35.46
N LEU A 642 26.47 -7.05 -35.61
CA LEU A 642 25.42 -6.23 -36.22
C LEU A 642 25.25 -6.52 -37.72
N GLN A 643 26.36 -6.78 -38.43
CA GLN A 643 26.31 -7.16 -39.84
C GLN A 643 25.64 -8.54 -40.02
N GLU A 644 25.99 -9.51 -39.16
CA GLU A 644 25.36 -10.84 -39.14
C GLU A 644 23.84 -10.75 -38.93
N ALA A 645 23.42 -9.88 -38.00
CA ALA A 645 22.00 -9.61 -37.74
C ALA A 645 21.28 -9.00 -38.94
N ASP A 646 21.89 -7.98 -39.57
CA ASP A 646 21.33 -7.31 -40.74
C ASP A 646 21.16 -8.28 -41.91
N THR A 647 22.11 -9.20 -42.13
CA THR A 647 21.99 -10.24 -43.17
C THR A 647 20.82 -11.20 -42.90
N LYS A 648 20.63 -11.64 -41.65
CA LYS A 648 19.51 -12.53 -41.28
C LYS A 648 18.15 -11.83 -41.45
N VAL A 649 18.07 -10.54 -41.10
CA VAL A 649 16.85 -9.75 -41.30
C VAL A 649 16.53 -9.61 -42.80
N MET A 650 17.55 -9.39 -43.65
CA MET A 650 17.35 -9.36 -45.11
C MET A 650 16.85 -10.71 -45.66
N GLU A 651 17.36 -11.83 -45.17
CA GLU A 651 16.86 -13.16 -45.55
C GLU A 651 15.39 -13.35 -45.19
N ILE A 652 14.98 -12.91 -44.00
CA ILE A 652 13.57 -12.96 -43.56
C ILE A 652 12.69 -12.03 -44.39
N ASP A 653 13.18 -10.83 -44.72
CA ASP A 653 12.46 -9.91 -45.60
C ASP A 653 12.28 -10.50 -47.01
N ASN A 654 13.27 -11.23 -47.52
CA ASN A 654 13.16 -11.96 -48.79
C ASN A 654 12.14 -13.11 -48.69
N GLN A 655 12.16 -13.90 -47.61
CA GLN A 655 11.16 -14.95 -47.38
C GLN A 655 9.74 -14.39 -47.33
N TYR A 656 9.56 -13.20 -46.76
CA TYR A 656 8.28 -12.50 -46.76
C TYR A 656 7.86 -12.06 -48.16
N GLN A 657 8.79 -11.50 -48.95
CA GLN A 657 8.53 -11.11 -50.35
C GLN A 657 8.20 -12.32 -51.25
N GLU A 658 8.79 -13.48 -50.96
CA GLU A 658 8.50 -14.76 -51.64
C GLU A 658 7.20 -15.42 -51.18
N GLY A 659 6.53 -14.88 -50.14
CA GLY A 659 5.28 -15.40 -49.61
C GLY A 659 5.41 -16.63 -48.72
N LEU A 660 6.62 -16.95 -48.25
CA LEU A 660 6.90 -18.11 -47.38
C LEU A 660 6.48 -17.88 -45.92
N ILE A 661 6.41 -16.61 -45.48
CA ILE A 661 6.05 -16.22 -44.11
C ILE A 661 5.01 -15.11 -44.12
N THR A 662 4.24 -15.02 -43.05
CA THR A 662 3.26 -13.93 -42.85
C THR A 662 3.90 -12.67 -42.28
N SER A 663 3.19 -11.54 -42.34
CA SER A 663 3.68 -10.25 -41.81
C SER A 663 3.88 -10.27 -40.29
N GLY A 664 3.02 -10.98 -39.55
CA GLY A 664 3.15 -11.16 -38.11
C GLY A 664 4.35 -12.02 -37.72
N GLU A 665 4.58 -13.13 -38.43
CA GLU A 665 5.75 -13.99 -38.22
C GLU A 665 7.06 -13.28 -38.55
N ARG A 666 7.08 -12.51 -39.66
CA ARG A 666 8.20 -11.64 -40.01
C ARG A 666 8.54 -10.70 -38.85
N TYR A 667 7.54 -9.97 -38.34
CA TYR A 667 7.73 -9.03 -37.23
C TYR A 667 8.32 -9.72 -35.98
N ASN A 668 7.76 -10.85 -35.56
CA ASN A 668 8.25 -11.58 -34.38
C ASN A 668 9.69 -12.08 -34.58
N LYS A 669 10.00 -12.70 -35.74
CA LYS A 669 11.35 -13.19 -36.05
C LYS A 669 12.39 -12.06 -36.06
N VAL A 670 12.04 -10.90 -36.63
CA VAL A 670 12.93 -9.73 -36.64
C VAL A 670 13.18 -9.21 -35.22
N VAL A 671 12.14 -9.14 -34.38
CA VAL A 671 12.26 -8.74 -32.97
C VAL A 671 13.16 -9.71 -32.19
N ASP A 672 13.01 -11.01 -32.39
CA ASP A 672 13.80 -12.04 -31.71
C ASP A 672 15.28 -11.96 -32.07
N ILE A 673 15.61 -11.80 -33.36
CA ILE A 673 17.00 -11.62 -33.82
C ILE A 673 17.65 -10.42 -33.13
N TRP A 674 16.95 -9.29 -33.09
CA TRP A 674 17.49 -8.08 -32.45
C TRP A 674 17.59 -8.19 -30.93
N SER A 675 16.74 -9.00 -30.30
CA SER A 675 16.85 -9.32 -28.88
C SER A 675 18.10 -10.16 -28.61
N ASP A 676 18.28 -11.27 -29.34
CA ASP A 676 19.42 -12.19 -29.22
C ASP A 676 20.76 -11.49 -29.47
N VAL A 677 20.88 -10.76 -30.59
CA VAL A 677 22.08 -9.97 -30.91
C VAL A 677 22.38 -8.97 -29.80
N GLY A 678 21.33 -8.39 -29.24
CA GLY A 678 21.42 -7.50 -28.11
C GLY A 678 22.03 -8.12 -26.86
N ASP A 679 21.67 -9.36 -26.55
CA ASP A 679 22.19 -10.11 -25.41
C ASP A 679 23.60 -10.61 -25.67
N ARG A 680 23.89 -11.13 -26.88
CA ARG A 680 25.25 -11.48 -27.34
C ARG A 680 26.24 -10.32 -27.21
N VAL A 681 25.84 -9.11 -27.63
CA VAL A 681 26.67 -7.90 -27.49
C VAL A 681 26.90 -7.55 -26.02
N ALA A 682 25.92 -7.78 -25.15
CA ALA A 682 26.04 -7.50 -23.72
C ALA A 682 26.99 -8.48 -23.02
N ASP A 683 26.90 -9.76 -23.35
CA ASP A 683 27.77 -10.81 -22.79
C ASP A 683 29.22 -10.58 -23.20
N GLU A 684 29.44 -10.26 -24.48
CA GLU A 684 30.78 -9.97 -25.00
C GLU A 684 31.37 -8.70 -24.38
N LEU A 685 30.55 -7.64 -24.24
CA LEU A 685 30.93 -6.43 -23.52
C LEU A 685 31.38 -6.75 -22.08
N MET A 686 30.63 -7.58 -21.36
CA MET A 686 30.97 -7.98 -19.99
C MET A 686 32.26 -8.81 -19.95
N ARG A 687 32.48 -9.69 -20.92
CA ARG A 687 33.72 -10.48 -21.03
C ARG A 687 34.95 -9.59 -21.21
N VAL A 688 34.86 -8.61 -22.11
CA VAL A 688 35.94 -7.65 -22.38
C VAL A 688 36.20 -6.74 -21.17
N ILE A 689 35.15 -6.19 -20.57
CA ILE A 689 35.27 -5.26 -19.44
C ILE A 689 35.74 -5.96 -18.16
N SER A 690 35.42 -7.24 -17.96
CA SER A 690 35.72 -7.98 -16.73
C SER A 690 37.16 -8.45 -16.60
N THR A 691 37.94 -8.49 -17.67
CA THR A 691 39.32 -9.01 -17.66
C THR A 691 40.35 -7.93 -18.01
N SER A 692 41.49 -7.91 -17.31
CA SER A 692 42.62 -7.05 -17.67
C SER A 692 43.96 -7.76 -17.46
N GLU A 693 44.93 -7.45 -18.30
CA GLU A 693 46.32 -7.92 -18.16
C GLU A 693 47.06 -7.11 -17.08
N PHE A 694 47.62 -7.82 -16.10
CA PHE A 694 48.56 -7.25 -15.13
C PHE A 694 49.98 -7.71 -15.46
N THR A 695 50.90 -6.78 -15.61
CA THR A 695 52.34 -7.03 -15.75
C THR A 695 53.05 -6.80 -14.43
N ASP A 696 53.82 -7.78 -13.97
CA ASP A 696 54.72 -7.61 -12.84
C ASP A 696 55.89 -6.67 -13.21
N GLU A 697 56.07 -5.58 -12.47
CA GLU A 697 57.16 -4.61 -12.66
C GLU A 697 58.55 -5.21 -12.41
N LYS A 698 58.65 -6.32 -11.65
CA LYS A 698 59.93 -6.94 -11.26
C LYS A 698 60.33 -8.15 -12.11
N THR A 699 59.38 -8.95 -12.58
CA THR A 699 59.66 -10.20 -13.32
C THR A 699 59.20 -10.17 -14.78
N GLY A 700 58.40 -9.17 -15.19
CA GLY A 700 57.83 -9.10 -16.54
C GLY A 700 56.73 -10.13 -16.81
N ASN A 701 56.34 -10.93 -15.81
CA ASN A 701 55.29 -11.93 -15.93
C ASN A 701 53.91 -11.28 -16.09
N LYS A 702 53.12 -11.80 -17.04
CA LYS A 702 51.75 -11.36 -17.31
C LYS A 702 50.75 -12.29 -16.65
N LYS A 703 49.76 -11.72 -15.95
CA LYS A 703 48.64 -12.47 -15.38
C LYS A 703 47.33 -11.78 -15.75
N HIS A 704 46.42 -12.53 -16.37
CA HIS A 704 45.04 -12.08 -16.55
C HIS A 704 44.29 -12.21 -15.23
N SER A 705 43.70 -11.11 -14.76
CA SER A 705 42.85 -11.10 -13.58
C SER A 705 41.65 -10.20 -13.81
N ALA A 706 40.73 -10.17 -12.85
CA ALA A 706 39.55 -9.33 -12.90
C ALA A 706 39.95 -7.85 -13.05
N SER A 707 39.25 -7.14 -13.93
CA SER A 707 39.53 -5.76 -14.33
C SER A 707 39.27 -4.74 -13.23
N PHE A 708 40.12 -3.72 -13.15
CA PHE A 708 39.95 -2.60 -12.22
C PHE A 708 39.20 -1.41 -12.85
N ASN A 709 38.54 -1.63 -13.97
CA ASN A 709 37.64 -0.66 -14.57
C ASN A 709 36.52 -0.27 -13.56
N SER A 710 36.31 1.03 -13.38
CA SER A 710 35.33 1.58 -12.44
C SER A 710 33.89 1.12 -12.72
N ILE A 711 33.49 1.07 -13.99
CA ILE A 711 32.13 0.66 -14.39
C ILE A 711 31.90 -0.81 -14.02
N PHE A 712 32.91 -1.65 -14.26
CA PHE A 712 32.87 -3.04 -13.85
C PHE A 712 32.75 -3.19 -12.33
N ILE A 713 33.59 -2.47 -11.58
CA ILE A 713 33.59 -2.50 -10.11
C ILE A 713 32.22 -2.10 -9.55
N MET A 714 31.62 -1.03 -10.07
CA MET A 714 30.32 -0.54 -9.60
C MET A 714 29.20 -1.59 -9.80
N SER A 715 29.23 -2.29 -10.94
CA SER A 715 28.23 -3.32 -11.26
C SER A 715 28.48 -4.65 -10.55
N ASP A 716 29.73 -5.15 -10.53
CA ASP A 716 30.08 -6.41 -9.88
C ASP A 716 29.92 -6.34 -8.35
N SER A 717 30.24 -5.19 -7.73
CA SER A 717 30.00 -4.97 -6.31
C SER A 717 28.50 -4.95 -5.94
N GLY A 718 27.63 -4.69 -6.92
CA GLY A 718 26.20 -4.46 -6.70
C GLY A 718 25.89 -3.12 -6.02
N ALA A 719 26.85 -2.19 -5.98
CA ALA A 719 26.66 -0.86 -5.42
C ALA A 719 25.67 -0.04 -6.26
N ARG A 720 25.92 0.04 -7.58
CA ARG A 720 25.07 0.71 -8.57
C ARG A 720 25.46 0.25 -9.97
N GLY A 721 24.46 0.04 -10.84
CA GLY A 721 24.71 -0.41 -12.22
C GLY A 721 24.21 -1.84 -12.45
N SER A 722 23.33 -2.00 -13.44
CA SER A 722 22.97 -3.32 -13.97
C SER A 722 23.69 -3.59 -15.29
N VAL A 723 23.80 -4.86 -15.66
CA VAL A 723 24.34 -5.28 -16.98
C VAL A 723 23.60 -4.58 -18.11
N GLN A 724 22.28 -4.39 -17.99
CA GLN A 724 21.48 -3.65 -18.96
C GLN A 724 21.88 -2.17 -19.09
N GLN A 725 22.23 -1.50 -17.99
CA GLN A 725 22.70 -0.11 -18.03
C GLN A 725 24.07 -0.03 -18.70
N ILE A 726 24.97 -0.99 -18.43
CA ILE A 726 26.28 -1.07 -19.08
C ILE A 726 26.12 -1.33 -20.58
N ARG A 727 25.21 -2.24 -20.97
CA ARG A 727 24.84 -2.49 -22.37
C ARG A 727 24.40 -1.20 -23.07
N GLN A 728 23.57 -0.37 -22.45
CA GLN A 728 23.14 0.90 -23.05
C GLN A 728 24.27 1.93 -23.16
N LEU A 729 25.25 1.91 -22.25
CA LEU A 729 26.39 2.83 -22.26
C LEU A 729 27.39 2.51 -23.37
N ALA A 730 27.80 1.25 -23.50
CA ALA A 730 28.93 0.83 -24.34
C ALA A 730 28.62 -0.31 -25.34
N GLY A 731 27.50 -1.03 -25.18
CA GLY A 731 27.06 -2.06 -26.11
C GLY A 731 26.17 -1.49 -27.21
N MET A 732 24.85 -1.60 -27.02
CA MET A 732 23.82 -1.00 -27.87
C MET A 732 22.58 -0.69 -27.03
N ARG A 733 21.77 0.28 -27.46
CA ARG A 733 20.53 0.61 -26.73
C ARG A 733 19.39 -0.39 -26.97
N GLY A 734 19.34 -1.02 -28.15
CA GLY A 734 18.40 -2.12 -28.44
C GLY A 734 17.00 -1.68 -28.86
N LEU A 735 16.04 -2.58 -28.68
CA LEU A 735 14.64 -2.42 -29.09
C LEU A 735 13.84 -1.57 -28.10
N MET A 736 13.00 -0.68 -28.63
CA MET A 736 12.18 0.25 -27.83
C MET A 736 10.69 -0.08 -27.91
N ALA A 737 9.95 0.14 -26.81
CA ALA A 737 8.50 -0.02 -26.79
C ALA A 737 7.77 1.26 -27.24
N LYS A 738 6.71 1.07 -28.02
CA LYS A 738 5.73 2.11 -28.35
C LYS A 738 4.77 2.35 -27.17
N PRO A 739 4.00 3.46 -27.14
CA PRO A 739 3.08 3.76 -26.05
C PRO A 739 1.91 2.77 -25.86
N ASP A 740 1.58 2.01 -26.90
CA ASP A 740 0.62 0.89 -26.91
C ASP A 740 1.19 -0.39 -26.28
N GLY A 741 2.52 -0.48 -26.12
CA GLY A 741 3.23 -1.64 -25.60
C GLY A 741 3.85 -2.54 -26.67
N SER A 742 3.59 -2.29 -27.96
CA SER A 742 4.24 -3.05 -29.03
C SER A 742 5.71 -2.64 -29.20
N ILE A 743 6.55 -3.55 -29.68
CA ILE A 743 7.98 -3.28 -29.89
C ILE A 743 8.18 -2.60 -31.25
N ILE A 744 9.09 -1.64 -31.32
CA ILE A 744 9.49 -1.03 -32.60
C ILE A 744 10.49 -1.97 -33.27
N GLU A 745 10.16 -2.45 -34.46
CA GLU A 745 10.98 -3.39 -35.24
C GLU A 745 12.40 -2.86 -35.52
N GLN A 746 12.54 -1.54 -35.69
CA GLN A 746 13.82 -0.90 -35.95
C GLN A 746 14.57 -0.63 -34.62
N PRO A 747 15.69 -1.32 -34.36
CA PRO A 747 16.43 -1.17 -33.11
C PRO A 747 17.33 0.07 -33.13
N ILE A 748 17.75 0.49 -31.93
CA ILE A 748 18.82 1.47 -31.77
C ILE A 748 20.15 0.72 -31.65
N LYS A 749 20.89 0.65 -32.77
CA LYS A 749 22.22 0.01 -32.87
C LYS A 749 23.33 0.76 -32.12
N ALA A 750 23.18 2.07 -31.99
CA ALA A 750 24.14 2.92 -31.31
C ALA A 750 24.03 2.80 -29.77
N ASN A 751 25.11 3.14 -29.07
CA ASN A 751 25.14 3.28 -27.62
C ASN A 751 25.28 4.76 -27.19
N LEU A 752 25.25 5.03 -25.89
CA LEU A 752 25.36 6.41 -25.38
C LEU A 752 26.77 7.01 -25.58
N ARG A 753 27.82 6.20 -25.65
CA ARG A 753 29.20 6.66 -25.93
C ARG A 753 29.37 7.12 -27.38
N GLU A 754 28.81 6.38 -28.33
CA GLU A 754 28.81 6.68 -29.77
C GLU A 754 27.89 7.86 -30.10
N GLY A 755 26.83 8.03 -29.31
CA GLY A 755 25.80 9.04 -29.52
C GLY A 755 24.62 8.51 -30.34
N LEU A 756 23.47 9.19 -30.24
CA LEU A 756 22.23 8.80 -30.90
C LEU A 756 21.90 9.77 -32.03
N SER A 757 21.42 9.24 -33.16
CA SER A 757 20.84 10.09 -34.21
C SER A 757 19.52 10.72 -33.74
N VAL A 758 19.07 11.78 -34.42
CA VAL A 758 17.81 12.46 -34.09
C VAL A 758 16.63 11.50 -34.09
N LEU A 759 16.57 10.60 -35.08
CA LEU A 759 15.49 9.60 -35.18
C LEU A 759 15.56 8.58 -34.03
N GLN A 760 16.74 8.05 -33.72
CA GLN A 760 16.92 7.09 -32.61
C GLN A 760 16.59 7.73 -31.26
N TYR A 761 17.00 8.98 -31.05
CA TYR A 761 16.65 9.72 -29.84
C TYR A 761 15.13 9.92 -29.76
N PHE A 762 14.49 10.37 -30.85
CA PHE A 762 13.04 10.55 -30.91
C PHE A 762 12.28 9.27 -30.60
N VAL A 763 12.66 8.15 -31.22
CA VAL A 763 12.09 6.82 -30.96
C VAL A 763 12.20 6.44 -29.47
N SER A 764 13.35 6.71 -28.84
CA SER A 764 13.55 6.43 -27.42
C SER A 764 12.66 7.26 -26.49
N THR A 765 12.17 8.43 -26.93
CA THR A 765 11.31 9.30 -26.11
C THR A 765 9.92 8.72 -25.89
N HIS A 766 9.41 7.89 -26.80
CA HIS A 766 8.07 7.29 -26.66
C HIS A 766 7.98 6.37 -25.45
N GLY A 767 8.90 5.41 -25.32
CA GLY A 767 8.99 4.52 -24.18
C GLY A 767 9.26 5.28 -22.87
N ALA A 768 10.20 6.24 -22.89
CA ALA A 768 10.53 7.04 -21.71
C ALA A 768 9.34 7.88 -21.20
N ARG A 769 8.62 8.56 -22.11
CA ARG A 769 7.45 9.37 -21.76
C ARG A 769 6.30 8.51 -21.23
N LYS A 770 6.06 7.35 -21.85
CA LYS A 770 5.05 6.39 -21.39
C LYS A 770 5.39 5.87 -19.99
N GLY A 771 6.65 5.50 -19.74
CA GLY A 771 7.13 5.10 -18.42
C GLY A 771 6.89 6.17 -17.36
N LEU A 772 7.28 7.42 -17.64
CA LEU A 772 7.04 8.54 -16.71
C LEU A 772 5.55 8.81 -16.44
N ALA A 773 4.71 8.77 -17.48
CA ALA A 773 3.26 8.97 -17.34
C ALA A 773 2.59 7.85 -16.54
N ASP A 774 2.98 6.60 -16.78
CA ASP A 774 2.46 5.45 -16.06
C ASP A 774 2.90 5.45 -14.59
N THR A 775 4.16 5.81 -14.29
CA THR A 775 4.64 5.99 -12.92
C THR A 775 3.79 7.02 -12.16
N ALA A 776 3.43 8.15 -12.81
CA ALA A 776 2.60 9.18 -12.18
C ALA A 776 1.15 8.72 -11.93
N LEU A 777 0.55 7.96 -12.86
CA LEU A 777 -0.85 7.53 -12.77
C LEU A 777 -1.06 6.28 -11.90
N LYS A 778 -0.24 5.24 -12.08
CA LYS A 778 -0.44 3.93 -11.45
C LYS A 778 -0.10 3.93 -9.96
N THR A 779 0.80 4.81 -9.50
CA THR A 779 1.12 4.98 -8.07
C THR A 779 -0.13 5.26 -7.22
N ALA A 780 -1.11 6.00 -7.76
CA ALA A 780 -2.37 6.26 -7.07
C ALA A 780 -3.23 5.00 -6.88
N ASN A 781 -3.18 4.06 -7.83
CA ASN A 781 -3.94 2.82 -7.78
C ASN A 781 -3.34 1.84 -6.76
N SER A 782 -2.02 1.68 -6.74
CA SER A 782 -1.32 0.83 -5.76
C SER A 782 -1.57 1.31 -4.34
N GLY A 783 -1.43 2.63 -4.07
CA GLY A 783 -1.74 3.19 -2.76
C GLY A 783 -3.23 3.06 -2.37
N TYR A 784 -4.14 3.08 -3.34
CA TYR A 784 -5.56 2.85 -3.10
C TYR A 784 -5.88 1.39 -2.77
N LEU A 785 -5.18 0.44 -3.41
CA LEU A 785 -5.25 -0.99 -3.08
C LEU A 785 -4.75 -1.24 -1.66
N THR A 786 -3.58 -0.73 -1.29
CA THR A 786 -3.03 -0.84 0.07
C THR A 786 -4.03 -0.37 1.11
N ARG A 787 -4.69 0.76 0.86
CA ARG A 787 -5.73 1.26 1.75
C ARG A 787 -6.92 0.30 1.88
N ARG A 788 -7.39 -0.29 0.78
CA ARG A 788 -8.47 -1.29 0.82
C ARG A 788 -8.04 -2.55 1.57
N LEU A 789 -6.79 -2.99 1.42
CA LEU A 789 -6.25 -4.11 2.15
C LEU A 789 -6.23 -3.82 3.66
N VAL A 790 -5.77 -2.62 4.07
CA VAL A 790 -5.82 -2.20 5.48
C VAL A 790 -7.27 -2.13 5.98
N ASP A 791 -8.20 -1.55 5.22
CA ASP A 791 -9.62 -1.45 5.60
C ASP A 791 -10.24 -2.84 5.87
N VAL A 792 -9.77 -3.91 5.20
CA VAL A 792 -10.24 -5.29 5.39
C VAL A 792 -9.48 -6.03 6.49
N ALA A 793 -8.17 -5.80 6.61
CA ALA A 793 -7.29 -6.59 7.48
C ALA A 793 -7.06 -5.96 8.86
N GLN A 794 -7.44 -4.71 9.11
CA GLN A 794 -7.13 -4.00 10.36
C GLN A 794 -7.63 -4.71 11.64
N ASP A 795 -8.70 -5.50 11.55
CA ASP A 795 -9.30 -6.19 12.70
C ASP A 795 -8.55 -7.49 13.06
N SER A 796 -7.60 -7.93 12.23
CA SER A 796 -6.75 -9.09 12.49
C SER A 796 -5.59 -8.73 13.43
N ILE A 797 -5.79 -8.98 14.72
CA ILE A 797 -4.83 -8.73 15.81
C ILE A 797 -4.52 -10.07 16.50
N VAL A 798 -3.31 -10.20 17.07
CA VAL A 798 -2.97 -11.36 17.89
C VAL A 798 -3.60 -11.22 19.28
N THR A 799 -4.51 -12.12 19.63
CA THR A 799 -5.34 -12.02 20.85
C THR A 799 -5.03 -13.10 21.88
N GLU A 800 -4.68 -14.30 21.42
CA GLU A 800 -4.48 -15.48 22.26
C GLU A 800 -3.15 -16.17 21.93
N ARG A 801 -2.68 -17.05 22.83
CA ARG A 801 -1.43 -17.82 22.60
C ARG A 801 -1.65 -18.98 21.65
N ASP A 802 -2.65 -19.80 21.92
CA ASP A 802 -2.97 -20.99 21.12
C ASP A 802 -4.49 -21.19 21.08
N CYS A 803 -5.06 -21.34 19.88
CA CYS A 803 -6.48 -21.65 19.68
C CYS A 803 -6.81 -23.15 19.84
N GLY A 804 -5.80 -24.02 19.98
CA GLY A 804 -5.96 -25.46 20.17
C GLY A 804 -6.29 -26.26 18.91
N THR A 805 -6.39 -25.61 17.73
CA THR A 805 -6.71 -26.32 16.48
C THR A 805 -5.64 -27.35 16.12
N THR A 806 -6.10 -28.50 15.61
CA THR A 806 -5.27 -29.53 14.98
C THR A 806 -5.14 -29.34 13.48
N ALA A 807 -5.93 -28.42 12.89
CA ALA A 807 -5.94 -28.20 11.45
C ALA A 807 -4.71 -27.40 11.01
N GLY A 808 -3.97 -27.95 10.04
CA GLY A 808 -2.81 -27.32 9.42
C GLY A 808 -2.98 -27.16 7.91
N LEU A 809 -1.99 -26.56 7.28
CA LEU A 809 -1.80 -26.54 5.82
C LEU A 809 -0.54 -27.33 5.50
N GLU A 810 -0.64 -28.25 4.54
CA GLU A 810 0.53 -28.90 3.96
C GLU A 810 1.24 -27.92 3.02
N ILE A 811 2.51 -27.67 3.28
CA ILE A 811 3.37 -26.79 2.48
C ILE A 811 4.44 -27.64 1.79
N THR A 812 4.62 -27.41 0.49
CA THR A 812 5.66 -27.99 -0.36
C THR A 812 6.59 -26.91 -0.91
N ALA A 813 7.71 -27.28 -1.51
CA ALA A 813 8.46 -26.36 -2.37
C ALA A 813 7.57 -25.84 -3.52
N LEU A 814 7.81 -24.60 -3.97
CA LEU A 814 7.10 -24.02 -5.11
C LEU A 814 7.90 -24.27 -6.39
N VAL A 815 7.39 -25.16 -7.24
CA VAL A 815 8.00 -25.51 -8.54
C VAL A 815 7.08 -25.04 -9.65
N GLU A 816 7.58 -24.18 -10.55
CA GLU A 816 6.89 -23.77 -11.78
C GLU A 816 7.81 -24.04 -12.98
N GLY A 817 7.30 -24.71 -14.02
CA GLY A 817 8.09 -25.00 -15.23
C GLY A 817 9.35 -25.84 -14.99
N GLY A 818 9.35 -26.65 -13.92
CA GLY A 818 10.50 -27.44 -13.50
C GLY A 818 11.55 -26.68 -12.69
N GLU A 819 11.51 -25.34 -12.61
CA GLU A 819 12.37 -24.54 -11.72
C GLU A 819 11.77 -24.40 -10.32
N GLU A 820 12.60 -24.68 -9.31
CA GLU A 820 12.25 -24.41 -7.91
C GLU A 820 12.37 -22.90 -7.66
N ILE A 821 11.22 -22.21 -7.65
CA ILE A 821 11.16 -20.77 -7.39
C ILE A 821 11.49 -20.48 -5.93
N GLU A 822 10.90 -21.27 -5.02
CA GLU A 822 11.07 -21.09 -3.59
C GLU A 822 11.16 -22.43 -2.88
N SER A 823 12.25 -22.60 -2.13
CA SER A 823 12.51 -23.84 -1.40
C SER A 823 11.63 -24.02 -0.17
N LEU A 824 11.41 -25.28 0.18
CA LEU A 824 10.60 -25.65 1.35
C LEU A 824 11.11 -24.97 2.62
N ALA A 825 12.43 -24.95 2.84
CA ALA A 825 13.08 -24.31 3.98
C ALA A 825 12.67 -22.83 4.17
N ASN A 826 12.59 -22.06 3.08
CA ASN A 826 12.22 -20.65 3.14
C ASN A 826 10.72 -20.47 3.46
N ARG A 827 9.86 -21.38 2.98
CA ARG A 827 8.41 -21.29 3.18
C ARG A 827 7.98 -21.68 4.60
N ILE A 828 8.69 -22.62 5.23
CA ILE A 828 8.38 -23.10 6.59
C ILE A 828 9.06 -22.28 7.69
N LEU A 829 10.07 -21.47 7.36
CA LEU A 829 10.84 -20.70 8.34
C LEU A 829 9.94 -19.80 9.21
N GLY A 830 10.09 -19.91 10.53
CA GLY A 830 9.34 -19.13 11.52
C GLY A 830 7.86 -19.52 11.62
N ARG A 831 7.46 -20.64 11.02
CA ARG A 831 6.13 -21.24 11.21
C ARG A 831 6.17 -22.25 12.35
N VAL A 832 4.98 -22.63 12.81
CA VAL A 832 4.81 -23.62 13.88
C VAL A 832 4.31 -24.93 13.29
N ALA A 833 4.92 -26.05 13.68
CA ALA A 833 4.53 -27.37 13.22
C ALA A 833 3.14 -27.76 13.77
N ALA A 834 2.25 -28.26 12.91
CA ALA A 834 0.92 -28.72 13.34
C ALA A 834 0.93 -30.15 13.89
N GLU A 835 1.90 -30.96 13.45
CA GLU A 835 2.16 -32.33 13.89
C GLU A 835 3.65 -32.55 14.16
N ASP A 836 4.01 -33.70 14.72
CA ASP A 836 5.40 -34.08 14.92
C ASP A 836 6.02 -34.43 13.56
N ILE A 837 7.01 -33.65 13.14
CA ILE A 837 7.75 -33.89 11.89
C ILE A 837 8.81 -34.95 12.18
N ARG A 838 8.77 -36.07 11.45
CA ARG A 838 9.70 -37.18 11.63
C ARG A 838 10.53 -37.40 10.38
N ASP A 839 11.77 -37.84 10.58
CA ASP A 839 12.60 -38.33 9.49
C ASP A 839 12.00 -39.66 8.95
N PRO A 840 11.74 -39.76 7.63
CA PRO A 840 11.20 -40.98 7.03
C PRO A 840 12.10 -42.21 7.15
N ILE A 841 13.42 -42.04 7.37
CA ILE A 841 14.38 -43.14 7.44
C ILE A 841 14.60 -43.57 8.90
N THR A 842 14.98 -42.64 9.76
CA THR A 842 15.34 -42.93 11.16
C THR A 842 14.12 -42.97 12.09
N ASN A 843 12.99 -42.41 11.67
CA ASN A 843 11.77 -42.22 12.47
C ASN A 843 12.00 -41.36 13.74
N GLU A 844 13.10 -40.62 13.79
CA GLU A 844 13.36 -39.64 14.85
C GLU A 844 12.51 -38.38 14.64
N VAL A 845 12.02 -37.80 15.74
CA VAL A 845 11.24 -36.55 15.70
C VAL A 845 12.20 -35.39 15.51
N LEU A 846 12.12 -34.74 14.34
CA LEU A 846 12.93 -33.57 13.98
C LEU A 846 12.38 -32.30 14.62
N VAL A 847 11.06 -32.14 14.64
CA VAL A 847 10.37 -30.98 15.23
C VAL A 847 9.09 -31.48 15.91
N CYS A 848 8.89 -31.09 17.16
CA CYS A 848 7.68 -31.45 17.89
C CYS A 848 6.48 -30.60 17.44
N ARG A 849 5.28 -31.15 17.63
CA ARG A 849 4.04 -30.39 17.46
C ARG A 849 4.06 -29.12 18.32
N ASN A 850 3.55 -28.02 17.75
CA ASN A 850 3.51 -26.68 18.35
C ASN A 850 4.89 -26.04 18.60
N GLU A 851 5.95 -26.61 18.04
CA GLU A 851 7.28 -26.02 18.08
C GLU A 851 7.52 -25.11 16.86
N GLU A 852 8.26 -24.02 17.06
CA GLU A 852 8.71 -23.12 15.99
C GLU A 852 9.79 -23.81 15.14
N ILE A 853 9.69 -23.62 13.82
CA ILE A 853 10.66 -24.08 12.84
C ILE A 853 11.71 -22.98 12.62
N ASP A 854 12.81 -23.10 13.36
CA ASP A 854 13.99 -22.25 13.26
C ASP A 854 14.87 -22.62 12.05
N GLU A 855 15.88 -21.82 11.74
CA GLU A 855 16.79 -22.04 10.60
C GLU A 855 17.52 -23.40 10.69
N GLU A 856 17.94 -23.81 11.90
CA GLU A 856 18.59 -25.10 12.13
C GLU A 856 17.63 -26.26 11.85
N LYS A 857 16.38 -26.15 12.31
CA LYS A 857 15.33 -27.16 12.07
C LYS A 857 14.92 -27.22 10.60
N ALA A 858 14.81 -26.07 9.94
CA ALA A 858 14.54 -26.00 8.51
C ALA A 858 15.66 -26.69 7.69
N ALA A 859 16.92 -26.52 8.10
CA ALA A 859 18.05 -27.24 7.50
C ALA A 859 17.98 -28.75 7.76
N LEU A 860 17.60 -29.17 8.97
CA LEU A 860 17.39 -30.59 9.32
C LEU A 860 16.27 -31.21 8.45
N ILE A 861 15.12 -30.54 8.33
CA ILE A 861 13.99 -30.99 7.49
C ILE A 861 14.41 -31.14 6.03
N THR A 862 15.20 -30.18 5.53
CA THR A 862 15.71 -30.23 4.15
C THR A 862 16.72 -31.38 3.97
N SER A 863 17.60 -31.60 4.95
CA SER A 863 18.57 -32.70 4.92
C SER A 863 17.94 -34.08 5.03
N ALA A 864 16.79 -34.18 5.69
CA ALA A 864 15.97 -35.40 5.76
C ALA A 864 15.23 -35.69 4.45
N GLY A 865 15.25 -34.77 3.47
CA GLY A 865 14.60 -34.94 2.17
C GLY A 865 13.08 -34.96 2.25
N LEU A 866 12.48 -34.20 3.17
CA LEU A 866 11.03 -34.07 3.28
C LEU A 866 10.52 -33.08 2.22
N ASP A 867 9.56 -33.51 1.39
CA ASP A 867 8.97 -32.65 0.35
C ASP A 867 7.78 -31.83 0.84
N ARG A 868 7.12 -32.30 1.92
CA ARG A 868 5.92 -31.69 2.48
C ARG A 868 5.95 -31.67 4.00
N VAL A 869 5.45 -30.57 4.57
CA VAL A 869 5.34 -30.38 6.01
C VAL A 869 3.98 -29.78 6.36
N LEU A 870 3.31 -30.34 7.38
CA LEU A 870 2.07 -29.80 7.91
C LEU A 870 2.35 -28.70 8.94
N ILE A 871 2.04 -27.45 8.60
CA ILE A 871 2.22 -26.29 9.49
C ILE A 871 0.89 -25.71 9.95
N ARG A 872 0.89 -25.00 11.07
CA ARG A 872 -0.24 -24.18 11.49
C ARG A 872 -0.35 -22.94 10.60
N SER A 873 -1.57 -22.49 10.37
CA SER A 873 -1.85 -21.35 9.51
C SER A 873 -2.87 -20.39 10.13
N VAL A 874 -2.78 -19.12 9.72
CA VAL A 874 -3.75 -18.09 10.06
C VAL A 874 -5.14 -18.42 9.50
N LEU A 875 -5.20 -19.14 8.38
CA LEU A 875 -6.48 -19.53 7.74
C LEU A 875 -7.23 -20.63 8.50
N THR A 876 -6.51 -21.50 9.20
CA THR A 876 -7.09 -22.60 9.99
C THR A 876 -7.28 -22.22 11.46
N CYS A 877 -7.05 -20.95 11.82
CA CYS A 877 -7.14 -20.49 13.20
C CYS A 877 -8.61 -20.42 13.66
N GLU A 878 -8.90 -21.04 14.80
CA GLU A 878 -10.24 -21.09 15.42
C GLU A 878 -10.48 -20.02 16.49
N ALA A 879 -9.59 -19.03 16.62
CA ALA A 879 -9.78 -17.92 17.55
C ALA A 879 -11.05 -17.10 17.18
N GLU A 880 -11.91 -16.79 18.16
CA GLU A 880 -13.17 -16.07 17.91
C GLU A 880 -12.93 -14.64 17.41
N HIS A 881 -11.88 -14.00 17.93
CA HIS A 881 -11.50 -12.64 17.59
C HIS A 881 -10.00 -12.60 17.30
N GLY A 882 -9.63 -12.27 16.06
CA GLY A 882 -8.23 -12.15 15.68
C GLY A 882 -7.56 -13.51 15.39
N VAL A 883 -6.29 -13.64 15.79
CA VAL A 883 -5.44 -14.80 15.48
C VAL A 883 -4.62 -15.18 16.72
N CYS A 884 -4.28 -16.46 16.89
CA CYS A 884 -3.38 -16.89 17.96
C CYS A 884 -1.89 -16.82 17.54
N ILE A 885 -0.99 -16.74 18.54
CA ILE A 885 0.47 -16.71 18.33
C ILE A 885 0.91 -17.95 17.54
N SER A 886 0.45 -19.15 17.92
CA SER A 886 0.87 -20.41 17.29
C SER A 886 0.45 -20.54 15.82
N CYS A 887 -0.68 -19.95 15.40
CA CYS A 887 -1.12 -19.98 14.01
C CYS A 887 -0.40 -18.96 13.13
N TYR A 888 0.14 -17.89 13.72
CA TYR A 888 0.94 -16.90 12.99
C TYR A 888 2.41 -17.31 12.92
N GLY A 889 3.00 -17.64 14.07
CA GLY A 889 4.42 -17.97 14.26
C GLY A 889 5.28 -16.77 14.63
N ARG A 890 6.42 -16.63 13.95
CA ARG A 890 7.45 -15.62 14.20
C ARG A 890 7.05 -14.23 13.67
N ASP A 891 7.34 -13.19 14.44
CA ASP A 891 7.37 -11.81 13.93
C ASP A 891 8.66 -11.60 13.12
N LEU A 892 8.51 -11.51 11.81
CA LEU A 892 9.62 -11.29 10.88
C LEU A 892 10.35 -9.95 11.10
N ALA A 893 9.71 -8.96 11.74
CA ALA A 893 10.36 -7.67 11.98
C ALA A 893 11.39 -7.72 13.12
N ARG A 894 11.22 -8.63 14.08
CA ARG A 894 12.03 -8.71 15.30
C ARG A 894 12.77 -10.03 15.48
N GLY A 895 12.32 -11.09 14.82
CA GLY A 895 12.97 -12.39 14.84
C GLY A 895 12.62 -13.26 16.05
N HIS A 896 11.53 -12.98 16.75
CA HIS A 896 11.01 -13.84 17.83
C HIS A 896 9.49 -14.09 17.63
N LEU A 897 8.90 -15.00 18.40
CA LEU A 897 7.46 -15.26 18.33
C LEU A 897 6.61 -13.99 18.49
N VAL A 898 5.53 -13.88 17.73
CA VAL A 898 4.70 -12.67 17.74
C VAL A 898 4.12 -12.37 19.13
N ASN A 899 4.08 -11.09 19.51
CA ASN A 899 3.57 -10.68 20.81
C ASN A 899 2.03 -10.60 20.82
N LEU A 900 1.43 -10.72 22.00
CA LEU A 900 0.01 -10.41 22.19
C LEU A 900 -0.25 -8.92 21.91
N GLY A 901 -1.29 -8.64 21.13
CA GLY A 901 -1.68 -7.29 20.72
C GLY A 901 -1.02 -6.79 19.43
N GLU A 902 -0.18 -7.58 18.77
CA GLU A 902 0.45 -7.20 17.50
C GLU A 902 -0.59 -7.12 16.37
N ALA A 903 -0.62 -6.00 15.64
CA ALA A 903 -1.59 -5.75 14.56
C ALA A 903 -1.13 -6.37 13.22
N ILE A 904 -1.10 -7.70 13.16
CA ILE A 904 -0.58 -8.48 12.03
C ILE A 904 -1.30 -8.18 10.71
N GLY A 905 -2.59 -7.85 10.74
CA GLY A 905 -3.34 -7.55 9.51
C GLY A 905 -2.91 -6.25 8.85
N VAL A 906 -2.58 -5.22 9.63
CA VAL A 906 -2.03 -3.97 9.11
C VAL A 906 -0.62 -4.18 8.54
N ILE A 907 0.20 -4.98 9.24
CA ILE A 907 1.55 -5.34 8.78
C ILE A 907 1.47 -6.10 7.44
N ALA A 908 0.62 -7.11 7.34
CA ALA A 908 0.42 -7.87 6.10
C ALA A 908 -0.04 -6.99 4.94
N ALA A 909 -1.01 -6.10 5.17
CA ALA A 909 -1.50 -5.18 4.14
C ALA A 909 -0.39 -4.23 3.64
N GLN A 910 0.47 -3.75 4.54
CA GLN A 910 1.63 -2.92 4.18
C GLN A 910 2.70 -3.73 3.43
N SER A 911 3.01 -4.94 3.88
CA SER A 911 4.01 -5.83 3.26
C SER A 911 3.63 -6.24 1.84
N ILE A 912 2.33 -6.22 1.49
CA ILE A 912 1.85 -6.43 0.11
C ILE A 912 1.83 -5.10 -0.67
N GLY A 913 1.32 -4.04 -0.04
CA GLY A 913 1.07 -2.77 -0.70
C GLY A 913 2.33 -1.97 -1.06
N GLU A 914 3.36 -2.04 -0.21
CA GLU A 914 4.61 -1.32 -0.40
C GLU A 914 5.41 -1.86 -1.60
N PRO A 915 5.68 -3.18 -1.72
CA PRO A 915 6.36 -3.73 -2.89
C PRO A 915 5.55 -3.55 -4.16
N GLY A 916 4.21 -3.70 -4.10
CA GLY A 916 3.34 -3.46 -5.24
C GLY A 916 3.45 -2.03 -5.78
N THR A 917 3.60 -1.04 -4.91
CA THR A 917 3.83 0.35 -5.30
C THR A 917 5.25 0.55 -5.86
N GLN A 918 6.27 -0.05 -5.24
CA GLN A 918 7.65 0.02 -5.72
C GLN A 918 7.84 -0.63 -7.10
N LEU A 919 7.25 -1.80 -7.33
CA LEU A 919 7.30 -2.49 -8.63
C LEU A 919 6.68 -1.60 -9.72
N THR A 920 5.52 -0.99 -9.45
CA THR A 920 4.93 -0.06 -10.43
C THR A 920 5.77 1.19 -10.71
N MET A 921 6.71 1.57 -9.84
CA MET A 921 7.66 2.64 -10.12
C MET A 921 8.89 2.10 -10.87
N ARG A 922 9.54 1.04 -10.37
CA ARG A 922 10.83 0.53 -10.89
C ARG A 922 10.73 -0.13 -12.26
N THR A 923 9.72 -0.96 -12.51
CA THR A 923 9.61 -1.73 -13.76
C THR A 923 9.44 -0.83 -14.99
N PHE A 924 8.89 0.37 -14.81
CA PHE A 924 8.57 1.27 -15.92
C PHE A 924 9.60 2.37 -16.17
N HIS A 925 10.50 2.65 -15.20
CA HIS A 925 11.70 3.46 -15.47
C HIS A 925 12.67 2.76 -16.44
N ILE A 926 12.59 1.43 -16.53
CA ILE A 926 13.34 0.61 -17.49
C ILE A 926 12.60 0.52 -18.84
N GLY A 927 11.35 1.01 -18.93
CA GLY A 927 10.42 0.89 -20.07
C GLY A 927 10.84 1.57 -21.39
N GLY A 928 12.11 1.99 -21.49
CA GLY A 928 12.75 2.24 -22.76
C GLY A 928 13.11 0.93 -23.48
N ALA A 929 13.67 -0.07 -22.77
CA ALA A 929 14.11 -1.33 -23.36
C ALA A 929 13.11 -2.45 -23.07
N ALA A 930 12.58 -3.08 -24.12
CA ALA A 930 11.71 -4.24 -23.99
C ALA A 930 12.55 -5.52 -23.79
N LEU A 931 12.11 -6.38 -22.87
CA LEU A 931 12.64 -7.74 -22.72
C LEU A 931 11.55 -8.68 -23.22
N GLY A 932 11.79 -9.36 -24.34
CA GLY A 932 11.08 -10.59 -24.63
C GLY A 932 11.50 -11.61 -23.58
N ARG A 933 10.55 -12.24 -22.88
CA ARG A 933 10.87 -13.50 -22.20
C ARG A 933 11.13 -14.50 -23.31
N VAL A 934 12.36 -14.97 -23.43
CA VAL A 934 12.66 -16.15 -24.25
C VAL A 934 11.90 -17.31 -23.60
N GLU A 935 10.87 -17.81 -24.27
CA GLU A 935 10.23 -19.05 -23.84
C GLU A 935 11.26 -20.19 -24.00
N GLN A 936 11.39 -21.04 -22.97
CA GLN A 936 12.33 -22.16 -23.02
C GLN A 936 11.97 -23.07 -24.20
N THR A 937 12.93 -23.21 -25.12
CA THR A 937 12.80 -24.04 -26.32
C THR A 937 13.33 -25.46 -26.10
N PHE A 938 13.92 -25.73 -24.93
CA PHE A 938 14.52 -27.01 -24.61
C PHE A 938 14.43 -27.36 -23.13
N LEU A 939 14.55 -28.66 -22.84
CA LEU A 939 14.52 -29.26 -21.52
C LEU A 939 15.86 -29.98 -21.26
N GLU A 940 16.50 -29.71 -20.12
CA GLU A 940 17.74 -30.36 -19.68
C GLU A 940 17.54 -31.08 -18.34
N SER A 941 18.27 -32.17 -18.14
CA SER A 941 18.32 -32.91 -16.88
C SER A 941 19.18 -32.16 -15.85
N ARG A 942 18.75 -32.08 -14.59
CA ARG A 942 19.54 -31.44 -13.51
C ARG A 942 20.33 -32.42 -12.67
N PHE A 943 19.90 -33.69 -12.66
CA PHE A 943 20.47 -34.72 -11.82
C PHE A 943 20.85 -35.94 -12.64
N ASP A 944 21.93 -36.59 -12.24
CA ASP A 944 22.29 -37.89 -12.79
C ASP A 944 21.21 -38.91 -12.44
N GLY A 945 20.83 -39.74 -13.41
CA GLY A 945 19.84 -40.80 -13.21
C GLY A 945 19.41 -41.49 -14.50
N THR A 946 18.44 -42.38 -14.38
CA THR A 946 17.84 -43.12 -15.50
C THR A 946 16.53 -42.48 -15.92
N VAL A 947 16.34 -42.31 -17.23
CA VAL A 947 15.12 -41.72 -17.80
C VAL A 947 13.98 -42.74 -17.83
N LYS A 948 12.81 -42.35 -17.34
CA LYS A 948 11.56 -43.11 -17.40
C LYS A 948 10.46 -42.26 -18.04
N PHE A 949 9.73 -42.83 -18.99
CA PHE A 949 8.62 -42.14 -19.66
C PHE A 949 7.28 -42.53 -19.04
N GLU A 950 6.43 -41.54 -18.73
CA GLU A 950 5.06 -41.76 -18.28
C GLU A 950 4.08 -41.14 -19.28
N GLY A 951 3.23 -41.97 -19.89
CA GLY A 951 2.21 -41.50 -20.84
C GLY A 951 2.76 -40.97 -22.17
N VAL A 952 4.03 -41.25 -22.51
CA VAL A 952 4.66 -40.77 -23.75
C VAL A 952 4.40 -41.74 -24.90
N ARG A 953 3.84 -41.24 -26.00
CA ARG A 953 3.89 -41.91 -27.31
C ARG A 953 4.79 -41.11 -28.25
N VAL A 954 5.69 -41.82 -28.92
CA VAL A 954 6.71 -41.24 -29.79
C VAL A 954 6.49 -41.67 -31.23
N ALA A 955 6.63 -40.75 -32.18
CA ALA A 955 6.72 -41.04 -33.61
C ALA A 955 8.16 -40.80 -34.10
N ASN A 956 8.73 -41.76 -34.81
CA ASN A 956 10.09 -41.67 -35.35
C ASN A 956 10.07 -41.08 -36.76
N ARG A 957 10.82 -40.00 -36.99
CA ARG A 957 11.05 -39.45 -38.34
C ARG A 957 12.06 -40.29 -39.11
N ARG A 958 12.07 -40.13 -40.44
CA ARG A 958 13.09 -40.74 -41.32
C ARG A 958 14.51 -40.28 -41.00
N ASP A 959 14.65 -39.11 -40.37
CA ASP A 959 15.93 -38.52 -39.96
C ASP A 959 16.46 -39.08 -38.62
N GLY A 960 15.76 -40.05 -38.01
CA GLY A 960 16.18 -40.69 -36.76
C GLY A 960 15.78 -39.96 -35.48
N SER A 961 15.05 -38.84 -35.57
CA SER A 961 14.53 -38.11 -34.41
C SER A 961 13.18 -38.65 -33.93
N SER A 962 13.02 -38.68 -32.61
CA SER A 962 11.84 -39.13 -31.87
C SER A 962 10.97 -37.94 -31.50
N ILE A 963 9.67 -37.93 -31.85
CA ILE A 963 8.76 -36.80 -31.57
C ILE A 963 7.60 -37.22 -30.68
N VAL A 964 7.29 -36.40 -29.68
CA VAL A 964 6.18 -36.61 -28.75
C VAL A 964 4.83 -36.36 -29.44
N MET A 965 3.96 -37.37 -29.43
CA MET A 965 2.63 -37.32 -30.05
C MET A 965 1.49 -37.22 -29.03
N THR A 966 1.81 -37.13 -27.73
CA THR A 966 0.80 -37.07 -26.65
C THR A 966 0.82 -35.72 -25.96
N ARG A 967 -0.35 -35.16 -25.64
CA ARG A 967 -0.48 -33.84 -24.97
C ARG A 967 -0.25 -33.87 -23.45
N LYS A 968 -0.23 -35.05 -22.85
CA LYS A 968 0.02 -35.30 -21.42
C LYS A 968 1.08 -36.38 -21.29
N ALA A 969 2.29 -36.04 -21.72
CA ALA A 969 3.47 -36.88 -21.66
C ALA A 969 4.38 -36.33 -20.57
N GLU A 970 5.00 -37.20 -19.78
CA GLU A 970 5.95 -36.81 -18.73
C GLU A 970 7.25 -37.61 -18.84
N ILE A 971 8.37 -36.95 -18.51
CA ILE A 971 9.69 -37.57 -18.38
C ILE A 971 10.12 -37.48 -16.91
N VAL A 972 10.47 -38.63 -16.34
CA VAL A 972 10.88 -38.78 -14.93
C VAL A 972 12.33 -39.26 -14.90
N ILE A 973 13.17 -38.64 -14.09
CA ILE A 973 14.55 -39.09 -13.84
C ILE A 973 14.57 -39.79 -12.49
N VAL A 974 15.00 -41.05 -12.50
CA VAL A 974 15.03 -41.93 -11.34
C VAL A 974 16.48 -42.20 -10.94
N ASP A 975 16.75 -42.23 -9.64
CA ASP A 975 18.06 -42.59 -9.10
C ASP A 975 18.32 -44.11 -9.18
N GLU A 976 19.52 -44.52 -9.57
CA GLU A 976 19.85 -45.94 -9.78
C GLU A 976 19.97 -46.75 -8.48
N LEU A 977 20.32 -46.09 -7.36
CA LEU A 977 20.59 -46.77 -6.09
C LEU A 977 19.31 -47.03 -5.28
N ASP A 978 18.38 -46.08 -5.26
CA ASP A 978 17.21 -46.10 -4.36
C ASP A 978 15.86 -46.17 -5.11
N GLY A 979 15.85 -46.09 -6.45
CA GLY A 979 14.62 -46.10 -7.25
C GLY A 979 13.69 -44.90 -7.02
N ARG A 980 14.20 -43.84 -6.36
CA ARG A 980 13.47 -42.61 -6.06
C ARG A 980 13.44 -41.70 -7.28
N GLU A 981 12.28 -41.08 -7.51
CA GLU A 981 12.13 -40.02 -8.52
C GLU A 981 12.88 -38.78 -8.03
N ARG A 982 13.88 -38.34 -8.79
CA ARG A 982 14.64 -37.12 -8.50
C ARG A 982 14.08 -35.92 -9.25
N GLU A 983 13.52 -36.14 -10.43
CA GLU A 983 13.05 -35.06 -11.30
C GLU A 983 11.86 -35.53 -12.14
N ARG A 984 10.87 -34.65 -12.36
CA ARG A 984 9.68 -34.93 -13.17
C ARG A 984 9.33 -33.69 -14.00
N HIS A 985 9.23 -33.87 -15.32
CA HIS A 985 8.93 -32.80 -16.26
C HIS A 985 7.82 -33.19 -17.22
N GLY A 986 6.95 -32.22 -17.56
CA GLY A 986 5.97 -32.38 -18.62
C GLY A 986 6.59 -32.17 -20.00
N LEU A 987 6.21 -33.00 -20.97
CA LEU A 987 6.62 -32.90 -22.38
C LEU A 987 5.51 -32.25 -23.22
N VAL A 988 5.91 -31.35 -24.11
CA VAL A 988 5.02 -30.65 -25.05
C VAL A 988 4.74 -31.53 -26.28
N TYR A 989 3.51 -31.49 -26.79
CA TYR A 989 3.15 -32.16 -28.05
C TYR A 989 3.97 -31.60 -29.22
N GLY A 990 4.61 -32.48 -30.00
CA GLY A 990 5.49 -32.10 -31.09
C GLY A 990 6.95 -31.88 -30.70
N ALA A 991 7.31 -32.03 -29.42
CA ALA A 991 8.69 -31.89 -28.98
C ALA A 991 9.59 -33.03 -29.51
N ASN A 992 10.79 -32.68 -29.97
CA ASN A 992 11.84 -33.60 -30.34
C ASN A 992 12.54 -34.13 -29.08
N LEU A 993 12.41 -35.42 -28.80
CA LEU A 993 13.15 -36.12 -27.77
C LEU A 993 14.57 -36.46 -28.27
N LYS A 994 15.58 -36.18 -27.43
CA LYS A 994 16.98 -36.55 -27.67
C LYS A 994 17.42 -37.79 -26.88
N VAL A 995 16.60 -38.24 -25.94
CA VAL A 995 16.85 -39.40 -25.07
C VAL A 995 15.74 -40.45 -25.27
N ASN A 996 16.09 -41.71 -25.01
CA ASN A 996 15.15 -42.84 -25.03
C ASN A 996 14.82 -43.31 -23.61
N GLU A 997 13.78 -44.13 -23.49
CA GLU A 997 13.39 -44.74 -22.22
C GLU A 997 14.47 -45.71 -21.72
N GLY A 998 14.90 -45.54 -20.47
CA GLY A 998 15.98 -46.33 -19.86
C GLY A 998 17.39 -45.79 -20.07
N ASP A 999 17.56 -44.67 -20.79
CA ASP A 999 18.88 -44.05 -20.97
C ASP A 999 19.40 -43.44 -19.65
N GLN A 1000 20.71 -43.59 -19.42
CA GLN A 1000 21.40 -42.87 -18.36
C GLN A 1000 21.70 -41.43 -18.81
N VAL A 1001 21.25 -40.47 -18.02
CA VAL A 1001 21.48 -39.04 -18.26
C VAL A 1001 22.38 -38.45 -17.19
N LYS A 1002 23.24 -37.51 -17.61
CA LYS A 1002 24.05 -36.69 -16.70
C LYS A 1002 23.40 -35.33 -16.49
N ALA A 1003 23.68 -34.69 -15.36
CA ALA A 1003 23.31 -33.31 -15.11
C ALA A 1003 23.83 -32.39 -16.23
N GLY A 1004 22.93 -31.61 -16.81
CA GLY A 1004 23.13 -30.72 -17.96
C GLY A 1004 22.88 -31.36 -19.34
N GLN A 1005 22.40 -32.60 -19.41
CA GLN A 1005 22.12 -33.25 -20.69
C GLN A 1005 20.74 -32.87 -21.23
N LEU A 1006 20.69 -32.52 -22.53
CA LEU A 1006 19.45 -32.15 -23.23
C LEU A 1006 18.51 -33.37 -23.37
N LEU A 1007 17.28 -33.22 -22.89
CA LEU A 1007 16.23 -34.25 -22.91
C LEU A 1007 15.27 -34.07 -24.09
N ALA A 1008 14.77 -32.85 -24.30
CA ALA A 1008 13.79 -32.53 -25.34
C ALA A 1008 13.94 -31.08 -25.86
N GLU A 1009 13.49 -30.84 -27.09
CA GLU A 1009 13.56 -29.54 -27.79
C GLU A 1009 12.29 -29.29 -28.61
N TRP A 1010 11.73 -28.08 -28.59
CA TRP A 1010 10.54 -27.70 -29.35
C TRP A 1010 10.51 -26.21 -29.72
N ASP A 1011 9.66 -25.85 -30.69
CA ASP A 1011 9.37 -24.46 -31.02
C ASP A 1011 8.21 -23.96 -30.14
N PRO A 1012 8.40 -22.90 -29.33
CA PRO A 1012 7.37 -22.37 -28.45
C PRO A 1012 6.21 -21.68 -29.20
N PHE A 1013 6.46 -21.17 -30.41
CA PHE A 1013 5.48 -20.37 -31.16
C PHE A 1013 4.71 -21.18 -32.21
N SER A 1014 5.15 -22.40 -32.49
CA SER A 1014 4.45 -23.32 -33.37
C SER A 1014 4.13 -24.63 -32.65
N VAL A 1015 2.84 -24.99 -32.63
CA VAL A 1015 2.44 -26.35 -32.28
C VAL A 1015 2.32 -27.11 -33.59
N PRO A 1016 3.32 -27.93 -33.97
CA PRO A 1016 3.28 -28.64 -35.24
C PRO A 1016 2.14 -29.66 -35.18
N ILE A 1017 1.19 -29.57 -36.11
CA ILE A 1017 0.15 -30.59 -36.27
C ILE A 1017 0.79 -31.74 -37.03
N LEU A 1018 1.01 -32.86 -36.36
CA LEU A 1018 1.74 -34.00 -36.89
C LEU A 1018 0.80 -35.19 -37.10
N SER A 1019 1.00 -35.91 -38.20
CA SER A 1019 0.30 -37.17 -38.46
C SER A 1019 1.00 -38.34 -37.78
N GLU A 1020 0.25 -39.22 -37.12
CA GLU A 1020 0.78 -40.45 -36.51
C GLU A 1020 1.18 -41.51 -37.55
N VAL A 1021 0.63 -41.40 -38.76
CA VAL A 1021 0.79 -42.38 -39.84
C VAL A 1021 1.30 -41.71 -41.12
N ALA A 1022 2.01 -42.49 -41.94
CA ALA A 1022 2.43 -42.07 -43.27
C ALA A 1022 1.25 -42.25 -44.26
N GLY A 1023 0.97 -41.23 -45.07
CA GLY A 1023 -0.13 -41.27 -46.02
C GLY A 1023 -0.16 -40.07 -46.96
N ARG A 1024 -1.18 -40.00 -47.82
CA ARG A 1024 -1.51 -38.78 -48.57
C ARG A 1024 -2.35 -37.87 -47.68
N VAL A 1025 -2.02 -36.59 -47.66
CA VAL A 1025 -2.80 -35.57 -46.94
C VAL A 1025 -4.06 -35.29 -47.74
N GLU A 1026 -5.22 -35.40 -47.09
CA GLU A 1026 -6.52 -35.07 -47.66
C GLU A 1026 -7.27 -34.17 -46.68
N TRP A 1027 -7.92 -33.14 -47.21
CA TRP A 1027 -8.74 -32.22 -46.43
C TRP A 1027 -10.13 -32.83 -46.26
N GLN A 1028 -10.55 -33.08 -45.01
CA GLN A 1028 -11.86 -33.61 -44.69
C GLN A 1028 -12.64 -32.59 -43.85
N ASP A 1029 -13.96 -32.50 -44.06
CA ASP A 1029 -14.88 -31.60 -43.35
C ASP A 1029 -14.64 -30.08 -43.53
N LEU A 1030 -13.92 -29.68 -44.58
CA LEU A 1030 -13.77 -28.29 -45.00
C LEU A 1030 -14.76 -27.98 -46.13
N ASN A 1031 -15.79 -27.16 -45.83
CA ASN A 1031 -16.72 -26.62 -46.84
C ASN A 1031 -16.29 -25.20 -47.26
N GLU A 1032 -16.70 -24.74 -48.45
CA GLU A 1032 -16.39 -23.38 -48.95
C GLU A 1032 -16.86 -22.24 -48.03
N TYR A 1033 -17.83 -22.49 -47.13
CA TYR A 1033 -18.33 -21.52 -46.14
C TYR A 1033 -17.52 -21.45 -44.83
N THR A 1034 -16.58 -22.38 -44.62
CA THR A 1034 -15.72 -22.44 -43.42
C THR A 1034 -14.32 -21.88 -43.66
N LEU A 1035 -14.00 -21.51 -44.91
CA LEU A 1035 -12.75 -20.88 -45.32
C LEU A 1035 -13.02 -19.42 -45.66
N GLU A 1036 -12.34 -18.50 -44.98
CA GLU A 1036 -12.24 -17.10 -45.40
C GLU A 1036 -10.82 -16.92 -45.97
N GLU A 1037 -10.71 -16.81 -47.29
CA GLU A 1037 -9.44 -16.52 -47.95
C GLU A 1037 -9.16 -15.02 -47.76
N ARG A 1038 -8.37 -14.68 -46.74
CA ARG A 1038 -7.86 -13.32 -46.57
C ARG A 1038 -6.52 -13.17 -47.27
N ALA A 1039 -6.54 -12.47 -48.39
CA ALA A 1039 -5.36 -11.77 -48.87
C ALA A 1039 -5.29 -10.43 -48.11
N ASP A 1040 -4.49 -10.39 -47.05
CA ASP A 1040 -4.09 -9.13 -46.38
C ASP A 1040 -2.76 -8.63 -46.94
#